data_AF-A0AAU5YVY9-F1
#
_entry.id   AF-A0AAU5YVY9-F1
#
_cell.length_a   1.000
_cell.length_b   1.000
_cell.length_c   1.000
_cell.angle_alpha   90.00
_cell.angle_beta   90.00
_cell.angle_gamma   90.00
#
_symmetry.space_group_name_H-M   'P 1'
#
loop_
_entity.id
_entity.type
_entity.pdbx_description
1 polymer ?
#
loop_
_entity_poly.entity_id
_entity_poly.type
_entity_poly.pdbx_seq_one_letter_code
_entity_poly.pdbx_strand_id
1 'polypeptide(L)'
;MSDPDGGRPVSVGGPLVVPVHLDALCLAGDLDVRGPDNDFSRLPYRDPATGLDQNEDLPYVSEIMVRTPFQDEDFRLRAGIHLHWALPDGLTRMVQREDGTTAVPAVPNRWLVTRSRDGRVEEEWVVESDYLSDDNPAAVRYPVPGPGLPYRRLGRKIPLDVWSRSTDRSRYLPELTAVGYGEPTFAAQYGNCHSVFGFHDPDYPGVPPKGLRYEVLGWFDDPGQDPATALGDGSAAPDVHGWQEAARLRFGWTAPSAGPDAPAPGRVLCYAQLTFAATGIKSSPLLSDADDETGVCVGNTATEALAAHLGSVLPTESADQVEELLEALAFADELESKPLDLGFGLSESRHSATFHDVPSGIQWSLRRQDDTDGVTAEHKQAREQLTVPHALSDLLNLLNVTQTDLDRARHQLTSVREQLFADWYKYQLCAYPYDALVDSYPDQDRVAFFLRRTMGLLDEDSGRAELLAQRLRDARTAVDVALKDFNAIAVGARSTFVLHEIPAPAYQLPNDPVVLLTGQAATPGDRHGQDGALHPQGLLECALSAEGQPDLGTPKAVRALRASAVAAVVKLPVPNFAAAEWTGPSWHPTVLEWEVEFFPATIGNNNDPRDRRYSEDFVTGNYVLPPRDVELQPVRQIPDKGANVYTGTTILSPGARPVLSSRVLRYLQGAVLPLHNASGQPEVTREAFLADPAPVLDWFDAHGSDRRLALLVRVYRHLAEHEDSNLSAALNGFNDALLMRKLTRQLPIADPLGFPGHQRFAADVAQAVGAQTRHAPQPLSDFNPIRAGALRVLRLRILDNFGTAQDVNADRIRTTTQLRMPEHPDWVAMPPRLAQPARLSFEWLDAQDDIRQTNGLPDTSPICGWLIPDHLDAGLAVYAADGSAIGALHALPDAAQPQSAQWRELPGGALGPIEAIANPRLRAVVQRLHDTGPTALGTFLEDLDATLQYIEPEDYAQHRGRAVLMGQPLAVVRARVSLELMGRPANHQDWNVFRQDMGRACRETDDFPLVRFPVRIGEHQVLDDGVLGFWLEDSAQRLGPLWHDVRSPEDPLVQALDAPPQYLTMLIDPRGTVHATAGILPTRSLRIPAGMFRDALEGMAVSFRTAPVLTDADHLAVPLPDEPGYAWSWQEQRRTGRFEQADPPRPDARLPARATLREGWLTLRPVRDPQTDQGAR
;
A
#
# COMPACT_ATOMS: atom_id res chain seq x y z
N MET A 1 26.83 -25.01 48.61
CA MET A 1 27.42 -26.07 47.78
C MET A 1 28.17 -25.38 46.66
N SER A 2 29.47 -25.63 46.60
CA SER A 2 30.45 -25.10 45.65
C SER A 2 30.25 -25.73 44.27
N ASP A 3 30.11 -24.90 43.24
CA ASP A 3 30.22 -25.30 41.84
C ASP A 3 31.69 -25.12 41.39
N PRO A 4 32.38 -26.14 40.85
CA PRO A 4 33.83 -26.11 40.63
C PRO A 4 34.27 -25.87 39.17
N ASP A 5 33.41 -25.40 38.27
CA ASP A 5 33.86 -24.90 36.96
C ASP A 5 34.17 -23.40 37.03
N GLY A 6 35.47 -23.10 37.14
CA GLY A 6 36.02 -21.76 37.09
C GLY A 6 35.80 -21.11 35.72
N GLY A 7 34.64 -20.50 35.54
CA GLY A 7 34.45 -19.47 34.52
C GLY A 7 35.41 -18.31 34.81
N ARG A 8 36.28 -17.98 33.85
CA ARG A 8 37.04 -16.72 33.89
C ARG A 8 36.04 -15.58 34.14
N PRO A 9 36.29 -14.66 35.09
CA PRO A 9 35.45 -13.47 35.20
C PRO A 9 35.50 -12.76 33.86
N VAL A 10 34.35 -12.60 33.21
CA VAL A 10 34.23 -11.75 32.03
C VAL A 10 34.66 -10.36 32.50
N SER A 11 35.83 -9.92 32.06
CA SER A 11 36.31 -8.56 32.28
C SER A 11 35.22 -7.64 31.74
N VAL A 12 34.53 -6.90 32.59
CA VAL A 12 33.54 -5.90 32.16
C VAL A 12 34.30 -4.66 31.73
N GLY A 13 34.05 -4.19 30.50
CA GLY A 13 34.69 -3.01 29.94
C GLY A 13 34.16 -1.71 30.54
N GLY A 14 34.89 -0.62 30.33
CA GLY A 14 34.44 0.72 30.71
C GLY A 14 33.16 1.15 29.96
N PRO A 15 32.59 2.32 30.30
CA PRO A 15 31.38 2.79 29.65
C PRO A 15 31.61 3.12 28.16
N LEU A 16 30.62 2.80 27.33
CA LEU A 16 30.52 3.24 25.94
C LEU A 16 29.85 4.61 25.90
N VAL A 17 30.57 5.61 25.39
CA VAL A 17 30.06 6.98 25.22
C VAL A 17 29.50 7.13 23.82
N VAL A 18 28.19 7.36 23.76
CA VAL A 18 27.38 7.55 22.55
C VAL A 18 27.09 9.04 22.41
N PRO A 19 27.53 9.70 21.33
CA PRO A 19 27.22 11.10 21.08
C PRO A 19 25.71 11.35 20.95
N VAL A 20 25.27 12.53 21.35
CA VAL A 20 23.90 13.02 21.11
C VAL A 20 23.92 14.46 20.62
N HIS A 21 22.90 14.88 19.86
CA HIS A 21 22.78 16.28 19.43
C HIS A 21 22.30 17.15 20.59
N LEU A 22 22.84 18.36 20.72
CA LEU A 22 22.46 19.34 21.73
C LEU A 22 22.23 20.71 21.08
N ASP A 23 20.97 21.14 21.08
CA ASP A 23 20.56 22.45 20.57
C ASP A 23 20.30 23.43 21.70
N ALA A 24 20.40 24.72 21.38
CA ALA A 24 20.07 25.81 22.28
C ALA A 24 19.25 26.91 21.59
N LEU A 25 18.13 27.28 22.22
CA LEU A 25 17.35 28.47 21.90
C LEU A 25 17.61 29.54 22.98
N CYS A 26 18.15 30.68 22.57
CA CYS A 26 18.53 31.77 23.49
C CYS A 26 17.55 32.94 23.35
N LEU A 27 16.82 33.23 24.42
CA LEU A 27 15.72 34.19 24.43
C LEU A 27 16.07 35.43 25.27
N ALA A 28 15.96 36.61 24.64
CA ALA A 28 16.12 37.90 25.31
C ALA A 28 14.88 38.31 26.13
N GLY A 29 13.71 37.85 25.72
CA GLY A 29 12.42 38.05 26.36
C GLY A 29 11.57 36.78 26.21
N ASP A 30 10.40 36.76 26.85
CA ASP A 30 9.48 35.64 26.70
C ASP A 30 9.05 35.47 25.23
N LEU A 31 8.94 34.24 24.77
CA LEU A 31 8.52 33.88 23.42
C LEU A 31 7.32 32.92 23.50
N ASP A 32 6.24 33.25 22.81
CA ASP A 32 5.11 32.34 22.65
C ASP A 32 5.40 31.41 21.47
N VAL A 33 5.29 30.10 21.72
CA VAL A 33 5.57 29.04 20.74
C VAL A 33 4.45 28.00 20.77
N ARG A 34 4.46 27.07 19.83
CA ARG A 34 3.54 25.94 19.83
C ARG A 34 3.79 25.06 21.07
N GLY A 35 2.76 24.93 21.90
CA GLY A 35 2.79 24.11 23.11
C GLY A 35 2.68 22.60 22.84
N PRO A 36 2.71 21.78 23.92
CA PRO A 36 2.51 20.34 23.82
C PRO A 36 1.22 19.97 23.08
N ASP A 37 1.23 18.85 22.36
CA ASP A 37 0.10 18.42 21.53
C ASP A 37 -1.17 18.11 22.34
N ASN A 38 -0.97 17.66 23.58
CA ASN A 38 -2.01 17.16 24.48
C ASN A 38 -1.99 17.91 25.82
N ASP A 39 -3.14 18.48 26.22
CA ASP A 39 -3.33 19.06 27.55
C ASP A 39 -4.22 18.19 28.45
N PHE A 40 -3.61 17.27 29.18
CA PHE A 40 -4.29 16.37 30.12
C PHE A 40 -5.00 17.09 31.28
N SER A 41 -4.73 18.39 31.53
CA SER A 41 -5.38 19.14 32.61
C SER A 41 -6.84 19.48 32.35
N ARG A 42 -7.29 19.35 31.10
CA ARG A 42 -8.68 19.52 30.69
C ARG A 42 -9.53 18.28 30.93
N LEU A 43 -8.92 17.13 31.22
CA LEU A 43 -9.66 15.88 31.42
C LEU A 43 -10.53 15.95 32.68
N PRO A 44 -11.79 15.49 32.64
CA PRO A 44 -12.62 15.38 33.82
C PRO A 44 -12.16 14.26 34.75
N TYR A 45 -12.14 14.53 36.05
CA TYR A 45 -11.80 13.54 37.07
C TYR A 45 -12.38 13.88 38.43
N ARG A 46 -12.48 12.88 39.29
CA ARG A 46 -12.87 13.06 40.68
C ARG A 46 -11.64 13.12 41.58
N ASP A 47 -11.44 14.24 42.27
CA ASP A 47 -10.30 14.42 43.17
C ASP A 47 -10.42 13.48 44.38
N PRO A 48 -9.48 12.55 44.60
CA PRO A 48 -9.55 11.62 45.72
C PRO A 48 -9.33 12.29 47.09
N ALA A 49 -8.66 13.44 47.14
CA ALA A 49 -8.37 14.15 48.38
C ALA A 49 -9.59 14.97 48.86
N THR A 50 -10.27 15.64 47.94
CA THR A 50 -11.43 16.50 48.27
C THR A 50 -12.78 15.81 48.04
N GLY A 51 -12.82 14.77 47.20
CA GLY A 51 -14.03 14.08 46.77
C GLY A 51 -14.87 14.85 45.74
N LEU A 52 -14.40 16.03 45.31
CA LEU A 52 -15.06 16.92 44.35
C LEU A 52 -14.72 16.55 42.91
N ASP A 53 -15.67 16.79 42.02
CA ASP A 53 -15.47 16.62 40.59
C ASP A 53 -14.74 17.85 40.01
N GLN A 54 -13.83 17.61 39.07
CA GLN A 54 -13.02 18.61 38.39
C GLN A 54 -13.32 18.56 36.90
N ASN A 55 -13.42 19.72 36.27
CA ASN A 55 -13.86 19.87 34.87
C ASN A 55 -15.20 19.15 34.61
N GLU A 56 -16.16 19.28 35.54
CA GLU A 56 -17.46 18.58 35.48
C GLU A 56 -18.31 18.95 34.26
N ASP A 57 -18.00 20.07 33.63
CA ASP A 57 -18.58 20.59 32.40
C ASP A 57 -17.96 20.01 31.12
N LEU A 58 -16.87 19.23 31.23
CA LEU A 58 -16.15 18.68 30.09
C LEU A 58 -16.39 17.16 29.91
N PRO A 59 -16.63 16.69 28.67
CA PRO A 59 -16.75 15.27 28.36
C PRO A 59 -15.40 14.55 28.40
N TYR A 60 -15.38 13.29 28.85
CA TYR A 60 -14.16 12.44 28.80
C TYR A 60 -13.93 11.91 27.38
N VAL A 61 -13.43 12.76 26.48
CA VAL A 61 -13.11 12.48 25.08
C VAL A 61 -11.75 13.06 24.69
N SER A 62 -11.14 12.59 23.60
CA SER A 62 -9.79 13.03 23.22
C SER A 62 -9.70 14.49 22.77
N GLU A 63 -10.73 15.01 22.09
CA GLU A 63 -10.75 16.37 21.53
C GLU A 63 -10.66 17.48 22.57
N ILE A 64 -11.09 17.24 23.82
CA ILE A 64 -10.90 18.23 24.89
C ILE A 64 -9.42 18.40 25.29
N MET A 65 -8.57 17.42 24.97
CA MET A 65 -7.15 17.43 25.30
C MET A 65 -6.28 17.85 24.12
N VAL A 66 -6.64 17.42 22.91
CA VAL A 66 -5.87 17.66 21.69
C VAL A 66 -6.00 19.12 21.27
N ARG A 67 -4.88 19.78 20.97
CA ARG A 67 -4.89 21.16 20.45
C ARG A 67 -5.32 21.22 18.99
N THR A 68 -6.02 22.29 18.61
CA THR A 68 -6.43 22.55 17.22
C THR A 68 -5.25 23.12 16.42
N PRO A 69 -5.02 22.69 15.17
CA PRO A 69 -4.05 23.33 14.27
C PRO A 69 -4.31 24.85 14.15
N PHE A 70 -3.25 25.64 13.95
CA PHE A 70 -3.30 27.09 13.78
C PHE A 70 -3.82 27.92 14.97
N GLN A 71 -4.01 27.31 16.14
CA GLN A 71 -4.36 28.02 17.37
C GLN A 71 -3.11 28.23 18.25
N ASP A 72 -2.49 29.41 18.09
CA ASP A 72 -1.23 29.77 18.73
C ASP A 72 -1.39 30.49 20.07
N GLU A 73 -2.06 29.90 21.06
CA GLU A 73 -2.04 30.47 22.43
C GLU A 73 -1.95 29.38 23.50
N ASP A 74 -0.97 29.53 24.41
CA ASP A 74 -0.91 29.09 25.83
C ASP A 74 0.51 28.73 26.33
N PHE A 75 1.46 28.40 25.44
CA PHE A 75 2.79 27.91 25.86
C PHE A 75 3.90 28.96 25.66
N ARG A 76 4.25 29.61 26.77
CA ARG A 76 5.24 30.68 26.83
C ARG A 76 6.59 30.17 27.32
N LEU A 77 7.60 30.23 26.46
CA LEU A 77 8.99 30.08 26.86
C LEU A 77 9.47 31.36 27.52
N ARG A 78 10.13 31.23 28.68
CA ARG A 78 10.65 32.38 29.43
C ARG A 78 12.00 32.82 28.89
N ALA A 79 12.36 34.09 29.11
CA ALA A 79 13.72 34.55 28.81
C ALA A 79 14.81 33.64 29.44
N GLY A 80 15.93 33.45 28.74
CA GLY A 80 17.02 32.56 29.14
C GLY A 80 17.50 31.63 28.02
N ILE A 81 18.29 30.61 28.38
CA ILE A 81 18.80 29.58 27.47
C ILE A 81 17.98 28.30 27.66
N HIS A 82 17.33 27.84 26.58
CA HIS A 82 16.64 26.56 26.52
C HIS A 82 17.50 25.55 25.76
N LEU A 83 17.92 24.49 26.44
CA LEU A 83 18.66 23.37 25.87
C LEU A 83 17.72 22.23 25.52
N HIS A 84 17.92 21.59 24.38
CA HIS A 84 17.17 20.40 23.94
C HIS A 84 18.10 19.40 23.28
N TRP A 85 18.23 18.21 23.87
CA TRP A 85 19.08 17.16 23.31
C TRP A 85 18.26 16.07 22.62
N ALA A 86 18.75 15.59 21.48
CA ALA A 86 18.13 14.51 20.72
C ALA A 86 18.65 13.16 21.20
N LEU A 87 17.80 12.14 21.22
CA LEU A 87 18.26 10.78 21.49
C LEU A 87 18.90 10.19 20.22
N PRO A 88 19.92 9.32 20.35
CA PRO A 88 20.54 8.67 19.19
C PRO A 88 19.53 7.73 18.50
N ASP A 89 19.65 7.55 17.19
CA ASP A 89 18.65 6.84 16.38
C ASP A 89 18.45 5.39 16.85
N GLY A 90 19.52 4.75 17.31
CA GLY A 90 19.47 3.40 17.89
C GLY A 90 18.49 3.25 19.06
N LEU A 91 18.14 4.35 19.75
CA LEU A 91 17.19 4.36 20.88
C LEU A 91 15.81 4.90 20.51
N THR A 92 15.59 5.33 19.27
CA THR A 92 14.31 5.90 18.81
C THR A 92 13.57 4.99 17.82
N ARG A 93 14.24 3.94 17.30
CA ARG A 93 13.67 2.97 16.36
C ARG A 93 12.80 1.93 17.05
N MET A 94 11.62 1.66 16.48
CA MET A 94 10.78 0.54 16.91
C MET A 94 11.45 -0.79 16.55
N VAL A 95 11.52 -1.71 17.52
CA VAL A 95 12.03 -3.07 17.33
C VAL A 95 10.86 -4.03 17.39
N GLN A 96 10.72 -4.85 16.34
CA GLN A 96 9.77 -5.95 16.34
C GLN A 96 10.35 -7.14 17.11
N ARG A 97 9.63 -7.63 18.11
CA ARG A 97 9.95 -8.84 18.87
C ARG A 97 9.52 -10.08 18.11
N GLU A 98 10.04 -11.24 18.50
CA GLU A 98 9.71 -12.54 17.89
C GLU A 98 8.21 -12.89 17.98
N ASP A 99 7.50 -12.35 18.97
CA ASP A 99 6.05 -12.51 19.14
C ASP A 99 5.21 -11.58 18.23
N GLY A 100 5.87 -10.82 17.36
CA GLY A 100 5.26 -9.86 16.44
C GLY A 100 4.93 -8.50 17.08
N THR A 101 5.13 -8.32 18.39
CA THR A 101 4.90 -7.04 19.06
C THR A 101 6.04 -6.07 18.76
N THR A 102 5.71 -4.79 18.59
CA THR A 102 6.70 -3.72 18.43
C THR A 102 6.92 -3.02 19.76
N ALA A 103 8.18 -2.80 20.12
CA ALA A 103 8.56 -2.07 21.31
C ALA A 103 9.55 -0.95 20.94
N VAL A 104 9.46 0.18 21.64
CA VAL A 104 10.47 1.24 21.56
C VAL A 104 11.47 1.00 22.70
N PRO A 105 12.79 1.08 22.44
CA PRO A 105 13.80 0.94 23.49
C PRO A 105 13.60 1.94 24.63
N ALA A 106 14.01 1.52 25.83
CA ALA A 106 14.17 2.43 26.96
C ALA A 106 15.27 3.46 26.66
N VAL A 107 15.15 4.65 27.23
CA VAL A 107 16.07 5.77 27.01
C VAL A 107 16.67 6.26 28.33
N PRO A 108 17.81 6.98 28.32
CA PRO A 108 18.42 7.44 29.56
C PRO A 108 17.48 8.34 30.37
N ASN A 109 17.39 8.07 31.67
CA ASN A 109 16.46 8.73 32.60
C ASN A 109 17.16 9.63 33.63
N ARG A 110 18.48 9.69 33.62
CA ARG A 110 19.28 10.61 34.44
C ARG A 110 20.22 11.39 33.54
N TRP A 111 20.23 12.71 33.66
CA TRP A 111 21.11 13.57 32.87
C TRP A 111 21.82 14.57 33.77
N LEU A 112 23.15 14.62 33.71
CA LEU A 112 23.95 15.68 34.29
C LEU A 112 24.07 16.80 33.28
N VAL A 113 23.60 17.99 33.64
CA VAL A 113 23.84 19.24 32.90
C VAL A 113 24.92 20.03 33.64
N THR A 114 26.01 20.35 32.96
CA THR A 114 27.10 21.15 33.51
C THR A 114 27.28 22.44 32.73
N ARG A 115 27.14 23.58 33.41
CA ARG A 115 27.49 24.89 32.89
C ARG A 115 28.93 25.23 33.25
N SER A 116 29.72 25.60 32.26
CA SER A 116 31.09 26.03 32.45
C SER A 116 31.44 27.22 31.57
N ARG A 117 32.47 27.96 31.97
CA ARG A 117 33.01 29.09 31.23
C ARG A 117 34.52 29.09 31.31
N ASP A 118 35.19 29.21 30.17
CA ASP A 118 36.66 29.26 30.08
C ASP A 118 37.34 28.07 30.82
N GLY A 119 36.71 26.90 30.78
CA GLY A 119 37.19 25.67 31.43
C GLY A 119 36.88 25.56 32.93
N ARG A 120 36.23 26.55 33.55
CA ARG A 120 35.77 26.50 34.95
C ARG A 120 34.29 26.14 35.01
N VAL A 121 33.96 25.12 35.80
CA VAL A 121 32.57 24.76 36.13
C VAL A 121 31.95 25.87 36.99
N GLU A 122 30.81 26.39 36.54
CA GLU A 122 30.02 27.37 37.28
C GLU A 122 28.96 26.66 38.11
N GLU A 123 28.12 25.83 37.47
CA GLU A 123 27.01 25.12 38.11
C GLU A 123 26.75 23.75 37.46
N GLU A 124 26.16 22.84 38.22
CA GLU A 124 25.87 21.46 37.84
C GLU A 124 24.50 21.02 38.37
N TRP A 125 23.70 20.37 37.53
CA TRP A 125 22.37 19.87 37.88
C TRP A 125 22.17 18.46 37.37
N VAL A 126 21.36 17.68 38.09
CA VAL A 126 20.82 16.40 37.63
C VAL A 126 19.37 16.60 37.22
N VAL A 127 19.05 16.24 35.99
CA VAL A 127 17.68 16.08 35.49
C VAL A 127 17.29 14.61 35.68
N GLU A 128 16.19 14.39 36.39
CA GLU A 128 15.58 13.07 36.53
C GLU A 128 14.35 13.01 35.63
N SER A 129 14.53 12.50 34.41
CA SER A 129 13.55 12.56 33.32
C SER A 129 12.29 11.72 33.56
N ASP A 130 12.40 10.68 34.38
CA ASP A 130 11.33 9.74 34.74
C ASP A 130 10.65 10.08 36.08
N TYR A 131 11.05 11.16 36.76
CA TYR A 131 10.47 11.52 38.07
C TYR A 131 9.04 12.03 37.92
N LEU A 132 8.13 11.40 38.65
CA LEU A 132 6.73 11.81 38.75
C LEU A 132 6.49 12.62 40.02
N SER A 133 6.03 13.85 39.84
CA SER A 133 5.73 14.81 40.89
C SER A 133 4.32 15.34 40.78
N ASP A 134 3.79 15.83 41.90
CA ASP A 134 2.49 16.51 41.94
C ASP A 134 2.67 18.04 42.04
N ASP A 135 3.87 18.50 42.45
CA ASP A 135 4.13 19.88 42.88
C ASP A 135 5.06 20.69 41.96
N ASN A 136 5.51 20.15 40.81
CA ASN A 136 6.34 20.89 39.86
C ASN A 136 5.49 21.50 38.72
N PRO A 137 4.98 22.74 38.85
CA PRO A 137 4.06 23.31 37.85
C PRO A 137 4.72 23.54 36.49
N ALA A 138 6.05 23.63 36.44
CA ALA A 138 6.83 23.89 35.24
C ALA A 138 7.24 22.61 34.47
N ALA A 139 6.87 21.42 34.95
CA ALA A 139 7.15 20.16 34.25
C ALA A 139 6.02 19.73 33.31
N VAL A 140 6.37 18.92 32.32
CA VAL A 140 5.47 18.29 31.36
C VAL A 140 4.37 17.50 32.10
N ARG A 141 3.12 17.63 31.65
CA ARG A 141 2.01 16.80 32.13
C ARG A 141 2.08 15.46 31.42
N TYR A 142 2.13 14.37 32.18
CA TYR A 142 2.23 13.02 31.68
C TYR A 142 1.06 12.17 32.23
N PRO A 143 0.30 11.47 31.37
CA PRO A 143 -0.85 10.70 31.82
C PRO A 143 -0.40 9.52 32.69
N VAL A 144 -1.08 9.30 33.81
CA VAL A 144 -0.83 8.15 34.67
C VAL A 144 -2.12 7.35 34.86
N PRO A 145 -2.08 6.01 34.73
CA PRO A 145 -3.26 5.20 34.96
C PRO A 145 -3.59 5.15 36.45
N GLY A 146 -4.86 5.39 36.81
CA GLY A 146 -5.34 5.24 38.17
C GLY A 146 -6.57 6.09 38.48
N PRO A 147 -7.22 5.85 39.63
CA PRO A 147 -8.30 6.71 40.10
C PRO A 147 -7.73 8.07 40.56
N GLY A 148 -8.39 9.17 40.18
CA GLY A 148 -8.04 10.52 40.62
C GLY A 148 -7.44 11.38 39.52
N LEU A 149 -6.38 12.14 39.85
CA LEU A 149 -5.75 13.08 38.92
C LEU A 149 -5.22 12.33 37.68
N PRO A 150 -5.67 12.66 36.45
CA PRO A 150 -5.41 11.86 35.26
C PRO A 150 -3.99 12.00 34.71
N TYR A 151 -3.19 12.89 35.29
CA TYR A 151 -1.80 13.13 34.92
C TYR A 151 -0.96 13.44 36.16
N ARG A 152 0.35 13.28 36.03
CA ARG A 152 1.35 13.81 36.96
C ARG A 152 2.36 14.66 36.20
N ARG A 153 3.21 15.38 36.93
CA ARG A 153 4.26 16.21 36.35
C ARG A 153 5.53 15.38 36.20
N LEU A 154 5.96 15.17 34.96
CA LEU A 154 7.12 14.35 34.61
C LEU A 154 8.38 15.21 34.49
N GLY A 155 9.45 14.76 35.14
CA GLY A 155 10.76 15.40 35.08
C GLY A 155 10.98 16.41 36.19
N ARG A 156 12.22 16.47 36.70
CA ARG A 156 12.69 17.52 37.61
C ARG A 156 14.17 17.80 37.43
N LYS A 157 14.60 19.03 37.77
CA LYS A 157 16.01 19.42 37.86
C LYS A 157 16.41 19.68 39.32
N ILE A 158 17.57 19.20 39.73
CA ILE A 158 18.11 19.32 41.09
C ILE A 158 19.59 19.70 41.01
N PRO A 159 20.11 20.67 41.81
CA PRO A 159 21.54 20.94 41.87
C PRO A 159 22.32 19.69 42.31
N LEU A 160 23.45 19.40 41.65
CA LEU A 160 24.19 18.15 41.85
C LEU A 160 24.63 17.95 43.31
N ASP A 161 25.05 19.00 44.01
CA ASP A 161 25.56 18.89 45.38
C ASP A 161 24.50 18.48 46.42
N VAL A 162 23.22 18.61 46.10
CA VAL A 162 22.11 18.15 46.95
C VAL A 162 21.40 16.92 46.39
N TRP A 163 21.81 16.45 45.20
CA TRP A 163 21.25 15.26 44.59
C TRP A 163 21.74 13.98 45.27
N SER A 164 20.84 13.02 45.45
CA SER A 164 21.14 11.66 45.87
C SER A 164 20.22 10.69 45.16
N ARG A 165 20.74 9.50 44.83
CA ARG A 165 19.96 8.45 44.18
C ARG A 165 18.85 7.96 45.11
N SER A 166 17.59 8.14 44.68
CA SER A 166 16.43 7.64 45.44
C SER A 166 16.33 6.12 45.38
N THR A 167 15.96 5.50 46.50
CA THR A 167 15.57 4.09 46.57
C THR A 167 14.06 3.88 46.44
N ASP A 168 13.26 4.95 46.58
CA ASP A 168 11.81 4.91 46.38
C ASP A 168 11.48 4.99 44.89
N ARG A 169 11.08 3.85 44.32
CA ARG A 169 10.70 3.71 42.91
C ARG A 169 9.26 4.14 42.62
N SER A 170 8.41 4.33 43.64
CA SER A 170 7.00 4.71 43.44
C SER A 170 6.82 6.10 42.84
N ARG A 171 7.87 6.92 42.90
CA ARG A 171 7.92 8.29 42.35
C ARG A 171 8.55 8.36 40.96
N TYR A 172 8.81 7.24 40.31
CA TYR A 172 9.47 7.19 39.00
C TYR A 172 8.63 6.35 38.03
N LEU A 173 8.67 6.71 36.75
CA LEU A 173 8.12 5.85 35.70
C LEU A 173 8.88 4.51 35.69
N PRO A 174 8.18 3.37 35.53
CA PRO A 174 8.84 2.08 35.39
C PRO A 174 9.76 2.03 34.18
N GLU A 175 9.36 2.65 33.08
CA GLU A 175 10.10 2.71 31.82
C GLU A 175 9.81 4.05 31.12
N LEU A 176 10.85 4.68 30.57
CA LEU A 176 10.74 5.88 29.76
C LEU A 176 11.29 5.56 28.37
N THR A 177 10.55 5.93 27.32
CA THR A 177 10.91 5.71 25.91
C THR A 177 10.88 7.03 25.14
N ALA A 178 11.42 7.02 23.92
CA ALA A 178 11.42 8.20 23.03
C ALA A 178 10.00 8.71 22.67
N VAL A 179 8.99 7.84 22.77
CA VAL A 179 7.58 8.17 22.45
C VAL A 179 6.74 8.51 23.68
N GLY A 180 7.33 8.53 24.89
CA GLY A 180 6.64 8.94 26.11
C GLY A 180 5.36 8.17 26.38
N TYR A 181 4.20 8.85 26.27
CA TYR A 181 2.86 8.27 26.46
C TYR A 181 2.23 7.74 25.15
N GLY A 182 3.05 7.49 24.12
CA GLY A 182 2.61 7.06 22.78
C GLY A 182 2.55 8.19 21.76
N GLU A 183 3.20 9.33 22.03
CA GLU A 183 3.34 10.47 21.13
C GLU A 183 4.67 10.36 20.35
N PRO A 184 4.66 10.09 19.03
CA PRO A 184 5.88 9.91 18.24
C PRO A 184 6.82 11.11 18.28
N THR A 185 6.26 12.31 18.42
CA THR A 185 7.04 13.56 18.51
C THR A 185 7.50 13.87 19.94
N PHE A 186 7.22 13.02 20.94
CA PHE A 186 7.44 13.32 22.36
C PHE A 186 8.86 13.81 22.65
N ALA A 187 9.89 13.05 22.25
CA ALA A 187 11.29 13.47 22.44
C ALA A 187 11.79 14.49 21.40
N ALA A 188 11.11 14.59 20.25
CA ALA A 188 11.49 15.46 19.15
C ALA A 188 10.99 16.91 19.32
N GLN A 189 9.91 17.11 20.07
CA GLN A 189 9.29 18.41 20.33
C GLN A 189 9.57 18.89 21.76
N TYR A 190 10.25 20.03 21.89
CA TYR A 190 10.62 20.62 23.18
C TYR A 190 9.40 20.86 24.06
N GLY A 191 8.29 21.34 23.50
CA GLY A 191 7.03 21.50 24.24
C GLY A 191 6.62 20.21 24.97
N ASN A 192 6.70 19.07 24.28
CA ASN A 192 6.34 17.75 24.79
C ASN A 192 7.32 17.19 25.83
N CYS A 193 8.60 17.62 25.85
CA CYS A 193 9.63 17.02 26.72
C CYS A 193 10.56 18.00 27.46
N HIS A 194 10.23 19.29 27.58
CA HIS A 194 11.14 20.34 28.10
C HIS A 194 11.68 20.11 29.53
N SER A 195 11.01 19.30 30.36
CA SER A 195 11.49 18.89 31.70
C SER A 195 12.13 17.49 31.73
N VAL A 196 12.15 16.79 30.60
CA VAL A 196 12.54 15.38 30.44
C VAL A 196 13.83 15.29 29.63
N PHE A 197 13.84 15.81 28.40
CA PHE A 197 15.00 15.91 27.51
C PHE A 197 15.39 17.36 27.22
N GLY A 198 15.03 18.26 28.14
CA GLY A 198 15.28 19.68 28.03
C GLY A 198 15.77 20.29 29.34
N PHE A 199 16.34 21.49 29.23
CA PHE A 199 16.80 22.27 30.37
C PHE A 199 16.60 23.76 30.10
N HIS A 200 16.18 24.52 31.10
CA HIS A 200 16.06 25.99 31.03
C HIS A 200 17.01 26.62 32.05
N ASP A 201 17.92 27.47 31.56
CA ASP A 201 18.80 28.34 32.34
C ASP A 201 18.30 29.80 32.26
N PRO A 202 17.75 30.36 33.36
CA PRO A 202 17.26 31.74 33.38
C PRO A 202 18.37 32.79 33.55
N ASP A 203 19.62 32.41 33.85
CA ASP A 203 20.67 33.36 34.24
C ASP A 203 21.25 34.16 33.06
N TYR A 204 20.96 33.74 31.83
CA TYR A 204 21.47 34.34 30.60
C TYR A 204 20.35 34.78 29.65
N PRO A 205 19.56 35.80 29.99
CA PRO A 205 18.63 36.41 29.03
C PRO A 205 19.42 37.14 27.95
N GLY A 206 19.17 36.82 26.68
CA GLY A 206 19.76 37.50 25.52
C GLY A 206 20.96 36.78 24.92
N VAL A 207 21.99 37.53 24.50
CA VAL A 207 23.14 36.98 23.77
C VAL A 207 24.09 36.25 24.74
N PRO A 208 24.32 34.94 24.55
CA PRO A 208 25.22 34.19 25.42
C PRO A 208 26.66 34.70 25.33
N PRO A 209 27.41 34.73 26.45
CA PRO A 209 28.81 35.14 26.43
C PRO A 209 29.69 34.10 25.71
N LYS A 210 30.70 34.60 24.96
CA LYS A 210 31.74 33.76 24.35
C LYS A 210 32.35 32.82 25.40
N GLY A 211 32.53 31.56 25.02
CA GLY A 211 33.20 30.57 25.88
C GLY A 211 32.32 29.98 26.97
N LEU A 212 31.05 30.41 27.06
CA LEU A 212 30.02 29.66 27.78
C LEU A 212 29.88 28.28 27.13
N ARG A 213 29.75 27.25 27.97
CA ARG A 213 29.66 25.86 27.53
C ARG A 213 28.67 25.11 28.39
N TYR A 214 27.82 24.31 27.74
CA TYR A 214 27.00 23.30 28.39
C TYR A 214 27.46 21.92 27.97
N GLU A 215 27.51 21.01 28.93
CA GLU A 215 27.73 19.59 28.72
C GLU A 215 26.52 18.83 29.27
N VAL A 216 26.07 17.82 28.53
CA VAL A 216 24.95 16.96 28.90
C VAL A 216 25.46 15.51 28.90
N LEU A 217 25.32 14.83 30.03
CA LEU A 217 25.73 13.42 30.20
C LEU A 217 24.54 12.60 30.71
N GLY A 218 24.01 11.71 29.88
CA GLY A 218 22.90 10.82 30.19
C GLY A 218 23.33 9.40 30.58
N TRP A 219 22.63 8.78 31.53
CA TRP A 219 22.79 7.37 31.87
C TRP A 219 21.47 6.71 32.29
N PHE A 220 21.46 5.38 32.25
CA PHE A 220 20.36 4.55 32.73
C PHE A 220 20.52 4.25 34.22
N ASP A 221 19.52 4.62 35.01
CA ASP A 221 19.52 4.31 36.45
C ASP A 221 19.27 2.82 36.73
N ASP A 222 18.48 2.14 35.89
CA ASP A 222 18.29 0.68 35.92
C ASP A 222 19.21 -0.01 34.91
N PRO A 223 20.19 -0.83 35.34
CA PRO A 223 21.03 -1.61 34.44
C PRO A 223 20.26 -2.55 33.52
N GLY A 224 19.07 -3.03 33.92
CA GLY A 224 18.23 -3.91 33.11
C GLY A 224 17.66 -3.22 31.86
N GLN A 225 17.61 -1.89 31.86
CA GLN A 225 17.17 -1.06 30.73
C GLN A 225 18.34 -0.51 29.92
N ASP A 226 19.58 -0.70 30.38
CA ASP A 226 20.79 -0.21 29.71
C ASP A 226 21.11 -1.10 28.49
N PRO A 227 21.28 -0.51 27.28
CA PRO A 227 21.68 -1.25 26.09
C PRO A 227 22.97 -2.07 26.26
N ALA A 228 23.85 -1.70 27.19
CA ALA A 228 25.06 -2.46 27.52
C ALA A 228 24.76 -3.93 27.88
N THR A 229 23.64 -4.21 28.53
CA THR A 229 23.22 -5.58 28.87
C THR A 229 23.01 -6.41 27.60
N ALA A 230 22.33 -5.83 26.61
CA ALA A 230 22.08 -6.45 25.31
C ALA A 230 23.35 -6.64 24.46
N LEU A 231 24.40 -5.86 24.71
CA LEU A 231 25.72 -5.99 24.06
C LEU A 231 26.60 -7.06 24.71
N GLY A 232 26.35 -7.40 25.98
CA GLY A 232 27.10 -8.41 26.74
C GLY A 232 26.60 -9.85 26.58
N ASP A 233 25.35 -10.04 26.15
CA ASP A 233 24.74 -11.36 25.96
C ASP A 233 25.26 -12.05 24.68
N GLY A 234 26.18 -13.01 24.84
CA GLY A 234 26.79 -13.78 23.75
C GLY A 234 25.84 -14.75 23.00
N SER A 235 24.53 -14.58 23.09
CA SER A 235 23.51 -15.43 22.48
C SER A 235 23.13 -15.04 21.03
N ALA A 236 23.63 -13.90 20.53
CA ALA A 236 23.14 -13.30 19.29
C ALA A 236 23.81 -13.79 17.98
N ALA A 237 24.91 -14.54 18.02
CA ALA A 237 25.50 -15.17 16.83
C ALA A 237 26.46 -16.32 17.20
N PRO A 238 26.23 -17.58 16.76
CA PRO A 238 27.12 -18.70 17.06
C PRO A 238 28.50 -18.60 16.41
N ASP A 239 28.67 -17.77 15.38
CA ASP A 239 29.92 -17.65 14.63
C ASP A 239 30.45 -16.21 14.72
N VAL A 240 31.51 -16.06 15.54
CA VAL A 240 32.54 -15.00 15.52
C VAL A 240 32.04 -13.57 15.24
N HIS A 241 31.80 -12.74 16.27
CA HIS A 241 32.28 -11.35 16.44
C HIS A 241 31.71 -10.74 17.73
N GLY A 242 32.53 -9.98 18.48
CA GLY A 242 32.21 -9.44 19.80
C GLY A 242 31.10 -8.38 19.81
N TRP A 243 30.80 -7.85 21.00
CA TRP A 243 29.76 -6.83 21.26
C TRP A 243 29.68 -5.65 20.28
N GLN A 244 30.77 -5.31 19.59
CA GLN A 244 30.82 -4.27 18.55
C GLN A 244 29.89 -4.59 17.37
N GLU A 245 29.78 -5.85 16.96
CA GLU A 245 28.89 -6.26 15.88
C GLU A 245 27.42 -6.22 16.33
N ALA A 246 27.14 -6.58 17.59
CA ALA A 246 25.83 -6.41 18.18
C ALA A 246 25.43 -4.91 18.24
N ALA A 247 26.37 -4.03 18.55
CA ALA A 247 26.15 -2.58 18.55
C ALA A 247 25.83 -2.05 17.15
N ARG A 248 26.55 -2.54 16.12
CA ARG A 248 26.32 -2.21 14.72
C ARG A 248 24.93 -2.65 14.25
N LEU A 249 24.58 -3.91 14.48
CA LEU A 249 23.34 -4.51 13.98
C LEU A 249 22.10 -4.01 14.72
N ARG A 250 22.18 -3.83 16.04
CA ARG A 250 21.01 -3.44 16.86
C ARG A 250 20.80 -1.94 16.95
N PHE A 251 21.89 -1.17 17.03
CA PHE A 251 21.82 0.27 17.35
C PHE A 251 22.44 1.17 16.28
N GLY A 252 23.13 0.62 15.27
CA GLY A 252 23.84 1.41 14.27
C GLY A 252 25.10 2.09 14.80
N TRP A 253 25.69 1.58 15.89
CA TRP A 253 26.85 2.20 16.54
C TRP A 253 28.16 1.53 16.15
N THR A 254 29.25 2.30 16.13
CA THR A 254 30.61 1.79 15.94
C THR A 254 31.56 2.39 16.97
N ALA A 255 32.52 1.61 17.45
CA ALA A 255 33.51 2.07 18.43
C ALA A 255 34.93 1.65 18.01
N PRO A 256 35.49 2.24 16.94
CA PRO A 256 36.80 1.87 16.40
C PRO A 256 37.95 2.13 17.40
N SER A 257 37.72 3.01 18.37
CA SER A 257 38.65 3.27 19.49
C SER A 257 38.84 2.06 20.41
N ALA A 258 37.94 1.09 20.39
CA ALA A 258 38.06 -0.16 21.14
C ALA A 258 38.76 -1.22 20.28
N GLY A 259 39.85 -1.80 20.80
CA GLY A 259 40.56 -2.89 20.12
C GLY A 259 39.68 -4.13 19.93
N PRO A 260 40.04 -5.05 19.01
CA PRO A 260 39.23 -6.25 18.70
C PRO A 260 38.95 -7.15 19.91
N ASP A 261 39.87 -7.16 20.87
CA ASP A 261 39.78 -7.93 22.13
C ASP A 261 39.22 -7.11 23.30
N ALA A 262 38.68 -5.92 23.05
CA ALA A 262 38.15 -5.06 24.11
C ALA A 262 36.93 -5.72 24.76
N PRO A 263 36.87 -5.76 26.10
CA PRO A 263 35.72 -6.30 26.82
C PRO A 263 34.44 -5.54 26.49
N ALA A 264 33.29 -6.24 26.57
CA ALA A 264 31.98 -5.62 26.35
C ALA A 264 31.76 -4.44 27.31
N PRO A 265 31.18 -3.33 26.84
CA PRO A 265 30.95 -2.16 27.67
C PRO A 265 30.00 -2.52 28.80
N GLY A 266 30.33 -2.09 30.00
CA GLY A 266 29.49 -2.34 31.16
C GLY A 266 28.32 -1.37 31.31
N ARG A 267 28.26 -0.31 30.50
CA ARG A 267 27.24 0.76 30.57
C ARG A 267 27.26 1.58 29.29
N VAL A 268 26.11 2.13 28.89
CA VAL A 268 26.02 3.17 27.87
C VAL A 268 25.82 4.55 28.49
N LEU A 269 26.58 5.53 28.01
CA LEU A 269 26.45 6.94 28.37
C LEU A 269 26.11 7.76 27.13
N CYS A 270 25.11 8.62 27.20
CA CYS A 270 24.84 9.61 26.15
C CYS A 270 25.59 10.91 26.48
N TYR A 271 26.30 11.51 25.53
CA TYR A 271 27.09 12.71 25.80
C TYR A 271 26.97 13.76 24.69
N ALA A 272 26.84 15.02 25.09
CA ALA A 272 26.94 16.17 24.20
C ALA A 272 27.60 17.35 24.90
N GLN A 273 28.22 18.21 24.09
CA GLN A 273 28.83 19.46 24.51
C GLN A 273 28.51 20.54 23.48
N LEU A 274 28.03 21.69 23.96
CA LEU A 274 27.75 22.87 23.15
C LEU A 274 28.54 24.06 23.69
N THR A 275 29.40 24.66 22.86
CA THR A 275 30.20 25.85 23.23
C THR A 275 29.75 27.07 22.42
N PHE A 276 29.54 28.21 23.09
CA PHE A 276 29.07 29.45 22.44
C PHE A 276 30.23 30.26 21.82
N ALA A 277 30.14 30.49 20.51
CA ALA A 277 31.12 31.26 19.73
C ALA A 277 31.06 32.78 20.02
N ALA A 278 32.11 33.52 19.61
CA ALA A 278 32.11 34.98 19.67
C ALA A 278 31.39 35.58 18.46
N THR A 279 30.25 36.24 18.68
CA THR A 279 29.59 37.20 17.75
C THR A 279 29.68 36.83 16.27
N GLY A 280 28.69 36.06 15.85
CA GLY A 280 28.34 35.82 14.45
C GLY A 280 27.03 35.03 14.43
N ILE A 281 25.95 35.60 14.98
CA ILE A 281 24.63 34.98 14.91
C ILE A 281 24.31 34.85 13.43
N LYS A 282 24.34 33.62 12.89
CA LYS A 282 23.72 33.38 11.59
C LYS A 282 22.26 33.83 11.71
N SER A 283 21.83 34.72 10.81
CA SER A 283 20.40 35.03 10.67
C SER A 283 19.65 33.71 10.48
N SER A 284 18.48 33.59 11.10
CA SER A 284 17.62 32.42 10.89
C SER A 284 17.47 32.16 9.38
N PRO A 285 17.53 30.90 8.91
CA PRO A 285 17.28 30.56 7.51
C PRO A 285 15.89 31.03 7.01
N LEU A 286 14.99 31.37 7.94
CA LEU A 286 13.68 31.95 7.65
C LEU A 286 13.70 33.39 7.12
N LEU A 287 14.87 34.05 7.11
CA LEU A 287 15.02 35.46 6.70
C LEU A 287 15.58 35.65 5.29
N SER A 288 15.78 34.59 4.51
CA SER A 288 16.21 34.72 3.10
C SER A 288 15.04 35.04 2.18
N ASP A 289 15.24 35.91 1.18
CA ASP A 289 14.26 36.11 0.11
C ASP A 289 13.99 34.78 -0.62
N ALA A 290 12.74 34.56 -1.03
CA ALA A 290 12.35 33.39 -1.81
C ALA A 290 13.15 33.34 -3.12
N ASP A 291 13.82 32.20 -3.37
CA ASP A 291 14.51 31.91 -4.63
C ASP A 291 13.59 31.13 -5.60
N ASP A 292 14.08 30.88 -6.81
CA ASP A 292 13.33 30.12 -7.83
C ASP A 292 13.10 28.64 -7.42
N GLU A 293 13.88 28.12 -6.46
CA GLU A 293 13.72 26.79 -5.86
C GLU A 293 12.62 26.72 -4.80
N THR A 294 12.17 27.85 -4.25
CA THR A 294 11.15 27.87 -3.19
C THR A 294 9.76 27.65 -3.78
N GLY A 295 9.04 26.64 -3.28
CA GLY A 295 7.72 26.29 -3.82
C GLY A 295 6.92 25.30 -2.97
N VAL A 296 5.63 25.23 -3.28
CA VAL A 296 4.68 24.25 -2.74
C VAL A 296 4.17 23.42 -3.91
N CYS A 297 4.41 22.12 -3.88
CA CYS A 297 3.95 21.19 -4.91
C CYS A 297 3.00 20.16 -4.29
N VAL A 298 1.94 19.79 -5.01
CA VAL A 298 0.97 18.77 -4.58
C VAL A 298 0.94 17.63 -5.58
N GLY A 299 0.95 16.38 -5.08
CA GLY A 299 0.85 15.15 -5.86
C GLY A 299 0.18 14.02 -5.07
N ASN A 300 -0.04 12.86 -5.67
CA ASN A 300 -0.49 11.65 -4.96
C ASN A 300 0.67 10.96 -4.22
N THR A 301 1.91 11.21 -4.65
CA THR A 301 3.13 10.74 -3.97
C THR A 301 4.15 11.86 -3.81
N ALA A 302 5.08 11.69 -2.88
CA ALA A 302 6.14 12.67 -2.66
C ALA A 302 7.08 12.84 -3.88
N THR A 303 7.36 11.74 -4.60
CA THR A 303 8.16 11.76 -5.83
C THR A 303 7.41 12.38 -7.01
N GLU A 304 6.10 12.22 -7.08
CA GLU A 304 5.25 12.88 -8.09
C GLU A 304 5.22 14.40 -7.85
N ALA A 305 4.99 14.84 -6.62
CA ALA A 305 5.07 16.26 -6.25
C ALA A 305 6.45 16.86 -6.56
N LEU A 306 7.52 16.08 -6.40
CA LEU A 306 8.88 16.48 -6.76
C LEU A 306 9.09 16.55 -8.27
N ALA A 307 8.47 15.68 -9.06
CA ALA A 307 8.52 15.75 -10.52
C ALA A 307 7.87 17.06 -11.02
N ALA A 308 6.74 17.48 -10.44
CA ALA A 308 6.12 18.78 -10.73
C ALA A 308 7.04 19.96 -10.40
N HIS A 309 7.77 19.89 -9.27
CA HIS A 309 8.80 20.89 -8.93
C HIS A 309 9.88 20.94 -10.00
N LEU A 310 10.49 19.80 -10.32
CA LEU A 310 11.60 19.69 -11.28
C LEU A 310 11.22 20.15 -12.69
N GLY A 311 9.99 19.87 -13.15
CA GLY A 311 9.47 20.35 -14.43
C GLY A 311 9.42 21.88 -14.53
N SER A 312 9.26 22.57 -13.40
CA SER A 312 9.18 24.04 -13.35
C SER A 312 10.53 24.74 -13.18
N VAL A 313 11.51 24.11 -12.52
CA VAL A 313 12.82 24.72 -12.23
C VAL A 313 13.90 24.36 -13.25
N LEU A 314 13.78 23.22 -13.93
CA LEU A 314 14.77 22.80 -14.91
C LEU A 314 14.58 23.52 -16.26
N PRO A 315 15.64 24.07 -16.87
CA PRO A 315 15.57 24.70 -18.18
C PRO A 315 15.34 23.64 -19.26
N THR A 316 14.08 23.41 -19.63
CA THR A 316 13.66 22.41 -20.62
C THR A 316 12.59 22.97 -21.56
N GLU A 317 12.33 22.28 -22.68
CA GLU A 317 11.32 22.72 -23.65
C GLU A 317 9.88 22.46 -23.15
N SER A 318 9.66 21.56 -22.18
CA SER A 318 8.34 21.26 -21.60
C SER A 318 8.43 20.63 -20.20
N ALA A 319 7.71 21.18 -19.22
CA ALA A 319 7.57 20.63 -17.87
C ALA A 319 6.94 19.23 -17.89
N ASP A 320 5.91 19.04 -18.72
CA ASP A 320 5.16 17.78 -18.82
C ASP A 320 6.07 16.62 -19.29
N GLN A 321 7.11 16.89 -20.09
CA GLN A 321 8.09 15.87 -20.50
C GLN A 321 9.02 15.44 -19.37
N VAL A 322 9.36 16.36 -18.45
CA VAL A 322 10.16 16.03 -17.27
C VAL A 322 9.33 15.15 -16.33
N GLU A 323 8.07 15.53 -16.11
CA GLU A 323 7.11 14.77 -15.30
C GLU A 323 6.95 13.34 -15.83
N GLU A 324 6.58 13.18 -17.11
CA GLU A 324 6.36 11.87 -17.74
C GLU A 324 7.60 10.98 -17.67
N LEU A 325 8.80 11.54 -17.88
CA LEU A 325 10.06 10.80 -17.80
C LEU A 325 10.35 10.32 -16.37
N LEU A 326 10.16 11.16 -15.35
CA LEU A 326 10.44 10.82 -13.96
C LEU A 326 9.42 9.83 -13.39
N GLU A 327 8.17 9.93 -13.82
CA GLU A 327 7.13 8.97 -13.47
C GLU A 327 7.33 7.63 -14.18
N ALA A 328 7.69 7.61 -15.47
CA ALA A 328 8.05 6.37 -16.17
C ALA A 328 9.24 5.66 -15.52
N LEU A 329 10.23 6.43 -15.08
CA LEU A 329 11.38 5.93 -14.34
C LEU A 329 10.98 5.26 -13.02
N ALA A 330 9.89 5.71 -12.37
CA ALA A 330 9.38 5.10 -11.14
C ALA A 330 9.01 3.62 -11.28
N PHE A 331 8.66 3.21 -12.50
CA PHE A 331 8.18 1.87 -12.84
C PHE A 331 9.05 1.17 -13.89
N ALA A 332 10.30 1.64 -14.10
CA ALA A 332 11.17 1.14 -15.17
C ALA A 332 11.37 -0.39 -15.12
N ASP A 333 11.62 -0.96 -13.94
CA ASP A 333 11.84 -2.41 -13.78
C ASP A 333 10.59 -3.23 -14.21
N GLU A 334 9.39 -2.75 -13.88
CA GLU A 334 8.12 -3.38 -14.27
C GLU A 334 7.89 -3.28 -15.78
N LEU A 335 8.08 -2.08 -16.32
CA LEU A 335 7.89 -1.77 -17.74
C LEU A 335 8.90 -2.51 -18.63
N GLU A 336 10.15 -2.64 -18.21
CA GLU A 336 11.18 -3.39 -18.95
C GLU A 336 10.89 -4.90 -18.95
N SER A 337 10.22 -5.42 -17.92
CA SER A 337 9.83 -6.83 -17.85
C SER A 337 8.69 -7.20 -18.82
N LYS A 338 7.90 -6.20 -19.24
CA LYS A 338 6.75 -6.33 -20.15
C LYS A 338 6.82 -5.25 -21.24
N PRO A 339 7.65 -5.43 -22.28
CA PRO A 339 7.91 -4.40 -23.28
C PRO A 339 6.74 -4.14 -24.23
N LEU A 340 5.70 -4.99 -24.20
CA LEU A 340 4.49 -4.81 -24.99
C LEU A 340 3.57 -3.78 -24.31
N ASP A 341 2.91 -2.92 -25.10
CA ASP A 341 1.92 -1.95 -24.62
C ASP A 341 2.38 -0.98 -23.49
N LEU A 342 3.66 -0.57 -23.51
CA LEU A 342 4.28 0.28 -22.48
C LEU A 342 3.46 1.51 -22.04
N GLY A 343 2.75 2.17 -22.95
CA GLY A 343 1.93 3.34 -22.62
C GLY A 343 0.73 3.01 -21.73
N PHE A 344 0.08 1.86 -21.98
CA PHE A 344 -0.99 1.35 -21.14
C PHE A 344 -0.44 0.85 -19.80
N GLY A 345 0.66 0.08 -19.83
CA GLY A 345 1.33 -0.40 -18.62
C GLY A 345 1.77 0.74 -17.69
N LEU A 346 2.30 1.84 -18.25
CA LEU A 346 2.65 3.03 -17.47
C LEU A 346 1.42 3.67 -16.83
N SER A 347 0.31 3.77 -17.56
CA SER A 347 -0.94 4.33 -17.03
C SER A 347 -1.50 3.46 -15.90
N GLU A 348 -1.47 2.13 -16.05
CA GLU A 348 -1.87 1.17 -15.02
C GLU A 348 -1.00 1.28 -13.74
N SER A 349 0.33 1.32 -13.88
CA SER A 349 1.23 1.47 -12.73
C SER A 349 1.05 2.81 -12.02
N ARG A 350 0.87 3.92 -12.75
CA ARG A 350 0.60 5.25 -12.18
C ARG A 350 -0.70 5.26 -11.39
N HIS A 351 -1.79 4.78 -12.00
CA HIS A 351 -3.09 4.70 -11.35
C HIS A 351 -3.04 3.83 -10.09
N SER A 352 -2.40 2.66 -10.18
CA SER A 352 -2.23 1.74 -9.04
C SER A 352 -1.40 2.36 -7.91
N ALA A 353 -0.38 3.16 -8.22
CA ALA A 353 0.44 3.86 -7.23
C ALA A 353 -0.31 4.98 -6.47
N THR A 354 -1.53 5.36 -6.91
CA THR A 354 -2.40 6.28 -6.16
C THR A 354 -3.12 5.60 -4.97
N PHE A 355 -2.90 4.29 -4.77
CA PHE A 355 -3.49 3.50 -3.71
C PHE A 355 -2.41 2.80 -2.87
N HIS A 356 -2.83 2.33 -1.70
CA HIS A 356 -2.08 1.35 -0.93
C HIS A 356 -2.95 0.12 -0.59
N ASP A 357 -2.31 -1.03 -0.46
CA ASP A 357 -2.97 -2.29 -0.12
C ASP A 357 -3.42 -2.33 1.35
N VAL A 358 -4.69 -2.66 1.57
CA VAL A 358 -5.26 -3.00 2.87
C VAL A 358 -5.47 -4.52 2.94
N PRO A 359 -4.79 -5.23 3.86
CA PRO A 359 -4.92 -6.68 4.00
C PRO A 359 -6.37 -7.13 4.21
N SER A 360 -6.79 -8.19 3.51
CA SER A 360 -8.17 -8.67 3.49
C SER A 360 -8.40 -10.03 4.14
N GLY A 361 -7.35 -10.65 4.69
CA GLY A 361 -7.39 -12.00 5.25
C GLY A 361 -6.45 -12.95 4.50
N ILE A 362 -6.80 -14.24 4.52
CA ILE A 362 -5.99 -15.30 3.91
C ILE A 362 -6.83 -16.15 2.96
N GLN A 363 -6.15 -16.85 2.06
CA GLN A 363 -6.71 -17.89 1.22
C GLN A 363 -5.82 -19.13 1.28
N TRP A 364 -6.42 -20.30 1.09
CA TRP A 364 -5.74 -21.59 1.12
C TRP A 364 -5.43 -22.06 -0.30
N SER A 365 -4.18 -22.47 -0.52
CA SER A 365 -3.74 -23.07 -1.80
C SER A 365 -2.97 -24.37 -1.56
N LEU A 366 -3.04 -25.29 -2.53
CA LEU A 366 -2.25 -26.52 -2.51
C LEU A 366 -0.94 -26.31 -3.23
N ARG A 367 0.18 -26.58 -2.55
CA ARG A 367 1.53 -26.53 -3.13
C ARG A 367 2.11 -27.92 -3.25
N ARG A 368 2.60 -28.27 -4.43
CA ARG A 368 3.38 -29.50 -4.66
C ARG A 368 4.81 -29.32 -4.17
N GLN A 369 5.32 -30.29 -3.44
CA GLN A 369 6.70 -30.43 -2.97
C GLN A 369 7.26 -31.76 -3.48
N ASP A 370 8.27 -31.66 -4.34
CA ASP A 370 8.87 -32.80 -5.02
C ASP A 370 10.23 -33.14 -4.39
N ASP A 371 10.46 -34.41 -4.07
CA ASP A 371 11.75 -34.90 -3.56
C ASP A 371 12.67 -35.26 -4.74
N THR A 372 13.68 -34.43 -5.00
CA THR A 372 14.53 -34.56 -6.20
C THR A 372 15.65 -35.60 -6.09
N ASP A 373 15.87 -36.22 -4.93
CA ASP A 373 17.09 -37.00 -4.67
C ASP A 373 17.02 -38.45 -5.17
N GLY A 374 17.58 -38.74 -6.34
CA GLY A 374 17.58 -40.13 -6.89
C GLY A 374 16.29 -40.51 -7.60
N VAL A 375 15.68 -39.53 -8.30
CA VAL A 375 14.45 -39.68 -9.09
C VAL A 375 14.73 -40.45 -10.39
N THR A 376 13.90 -41.45 -10.72
CA THR A 376 13.98 -42.22 -11.97
C THR A 376 13.08 -41.61 -13.04
N ALA A 377 13.22 -42.02 -14.30
CA ALA A 377 12.30 -41.59 -15.37
C ALA A 377 10.84 -41.98 -15.09
N GLU A 378 10.62 -43.16 -14.48
CA GLU A 378 9.30 -43.64 -14.04
C GLU A 378 8.69 -42.74 -12.96
N HIS A 379 9.49 -42.29 -11.99
CA HIS A 379 9.03 -41.33 -10.99
C HIS A 379 8.63 -40.00 -11.66
N LYS A 380 9.42 -39.49 -12.63
CA LYS A 380 9.06 -38.26 -13.37
C LYS A 380 7.75 -38.41 -14.13
N GLN A 381 7.56 -39.53 -14.82
CA GLN A 381 6.33 -39.80 -15.56
C GLN A 381 5.11 -39.96 -14.62
N ALA A 382 5.28 -40.64 -13.49
CA ALA A 382 4.25 -40.74 -12.46
C ALA A 382 3.90 -39.37 -11.86
N ARG A 383 4.87 -38.47 -11.70
CA ARG A 383 4.65 -37.08 -11.23
C ARG A 383 3.80 -36.27 -12.21
N GLU A 384 4.08 -36.37 -13.49
CA GLU A 384 3.34 -35.67 -14.54
C GLU A 384 1.89 -36.16 -14.64
N GLN A 385 1.62 -37.41 -14.25
CA GLN A 385 0.28 -38.00 -14.22
C GLN A 385 -0.51 -37.70 -12.94
N LEU A 386 0.08 -37.06 -11.92
CA LEU A 386 -0.63 -36.71 -10.70
C LEU A 386 -1.60 -35.55 -10.94
N THR A 387 -2.90 -35.86 -10.94
CA THR A 387 -3.99 -34.87 -10.96
C THR A 387 -4.67 -34.82 -9.60
N VAL A 388 -4.93 -33.61 -9.10
CA VAL A 388 -5.69 -33.44 -7.85
C VAL A 388 -7.11 -33.96 -8.06
N PRO A 389 -7.64 -34.82 -7.17
CA PRO A 389 -9.01 -35.31 -7.30
C PRO A 389 -10.02 -34.19 -7.12
N HIS A 390 -11.07 -34.18 -7.96
CA HIS A 390 -12.18 -33.21 -7.88
C HIS A 390 -12.75 -33.06 -6.47
N ALA A 391 -12.91 -34.18 -5.74
CA ALA A 391 -13.40 -34.15 -4.36
C ALA A 391 -12.49 -33.36 -3.40
N LEU A 392 -11.17 -33.39 -3.59
CA LEU A 392 -10.23 -32.60 -2.79
C LEU A 392 -10.31 -31.10 -3.18
N SER A 393 -10.49 -30.79 -4.46
CA SER A 393 -10.67 -29.42 -4.93
C SER A 393 -12.00 -28.80 -4.49
N ASP A 394 -13.09 -29.58 -4.44
CA ASP A 394 -14.37 -29.15 -3.87
C ASP A 394 -14.23 -28.82 -2.38
N LEU A 395 -13.48 -29.64 -1.63
CA LEU A 395 -13.19 -29.37 -0.23
C LEU A 395 -12.30 -28.13 -0.05
N LEU A 396 -11.29 -27.93 -0.92
CA LEU A 396 -10.45 -26.73 -0.91
C LEU A 396 -11.28 -25.47 -1.25
N ASN A 397 -12.19 -25.56 -2.21
CA ASN A 397 -13.10 -24.48 -2.56
C ASN A 397 -14.03 -24.16 -1.38
N LEU A 398 -14.64 -25.17 -0.76
CA LEU A 398 -15.45 -24.99 0.44
C LEU A 398 -14.65 -24.32 1.58
N LEU A 399 -13.39 -24.73 1.77
CA LEU A 399 -12.49 -24.12 2.74
C LEU A 399 -12.26 -22.63 2.43
N ASN A 400 -11.98 -22.27 1.17
CA ASN A 400 -11.77 -20.88 0.74
C ASN A 400 -13.03 -20.01 0.80
N VAL A 401 -14.20 -20.56 0.44
CA VAL A 401 -15.49 -19.87 0.59
C VAL A 401 -15.76 -19.59 2.07
N THR A 402 -15.57 -20.59 2.93
CA THR A 402 -15.80 -20.42 4.38
C THR A 402 -14.80 -19.45 5.01
N GLN A 403 -13.54 -19.45 4.55
CA GLN A 403 -12.51 -18.50 4.93
C GLN A 403 -12.93 -17.07 4.55
N THR A 404 -13.34 -16.87 3.30
CA THR A 404 -13.82 -15.57 2.79
C THR A 404 -15.03 -15.07 3.58
N ASP A 405 -15.99 -15.94 3.89
CA ASP A 405 -17.16 -15.59 4.67
C ASP A 405 -16.80 -15.16 6.10
N LEU A 406 -15.85 -15.88 6.74
CA LEU A 406 -15.36 -15.53 8.07
C LEU A 406 -14.63 -14.19 8.07
N ASP A 407 -13.74 -13.95 7.11
CA ASP A 407 -12.98 -12.71 7.00
C ASP A 407 -13.91 -11.51 6.73
N ARG A 408 -14.92 -11.68 5.86
CA ARG A 408 -15.99 -10.69 5.65
C ARG A 408 -16.77 -10.41 6.94
N ALA A 409 -17.17 -11.45 7.67
CA ALA A 409 -17.88 -11.28 8.95
C ALA A 409 -17.02 -10.55 10.00
N ARG A 410 -15.72 -10.83 10.06
CA ARG A 410 -14.76 -10.13 10.93
C ARG A 410 -14.61 -8.66 10.56
N HIS A 411 -14.49 -8.33 9.28
CA HIS A 411 -14.46 -6.93 8.84
C HIS A 411 -15.75 -6.19 9.20
N GLN A 412 -16.91 -6.81 9.02
CA GLN A 412 -18.19 -6.23 9.43
C GLN A 412 -18.27 -5.98 10.94
N LEU A 413 -17.79 -6.93 11.76
CA LEU A 413 -17.70 -6.75 13.22
C LEU A 413 -16.77 -5.60 13.60
N THR A 414 -15.62 -5.47 12.93
CA THR A 414 -14.73 -4.32 13.13
C THR A 414 -15.44 -3.01 12.82
N SER A 415 -16.13 -2.88 11.69
CA SER A 415 -16.90 -1.67 11.36
C SER A 415 -17.97 -1.33 12.40
N VAL A 416 -18.68 -2.33 12.94
CA VAL A 416 -19.70 -2.10 13.97
C VAL A 416 -19.07 -1.67 15.29
N ARG A 417 -17.91 -2.22 15.67
CA ARG A 417 -17.18 -1.82 16.88
C ARG A 417 -16.64 -0.40 16.77
N GLU A 418 -16.08 -0.03 15.62
CA GLU A 418 -15.65 1.35 15.34
C GLU A 418 -16.83 2.32 15.40
N GLN A 419 -17.99 1.94 14.84
CA GLN A 419 -19.19 2.78 14.92
C GLN A 419 -19.72 2.89 16.36
N LEU A 420 -19.68 1.80 17.14
CA LEU A 420 -20.06 1.82 18.54
C LEU A 420 -19.16 2.77 19.36
N PHE A 421 -17.86 2.83 19.05
CA PHE A 421 -16.95 3.80 19.63
C PHE A 421 -17.33 5.25 19.25
N ALA A 422 -17.63 5.50 17.97
CA ALA A 422 -18.08 6.82 17.52
C ALA A 422 -19.39 7.24 18.20
N ASP A 423 -20.32 6.31 18.41
CA ASP A 423 -21.56 6.60 19.13
C ASP A 423 -21.34 6.79 20.63
N TRP A 424 -20.39 6.08 21.24
CA TRP A 424 -19.94 6.32 22.62
C TRP A 424 -19.36 7.73 22.79
N TYR A 425 -18.55 8.16 21.82
CA TYR A 425 -18.03 9.51 21.79
C TYR A 425 -19.17 10.54 21.77
N LYS A 426 -20.18 10.34 20.92
CA LYS A 426 -21.38 11.18 20.89
C LYS A 426 -22.18 11.10 22.19
N TYR A 427 -22.29 9.92 22.82
CA TYR A 427 -22.93 9.75 24.12
C TYR A 427 -22.25 10.63 25.19
N GLN A 428 -20.92 10.67 25.24
CA GLN A 428 -20.19 11.52 26.18
C GLN A 428 -20.52 13.01 25.98
N LEU A 429 -20.64 13.46 24.73
CA LEU A 429 -21.08 14.83 24.41
C LEU A 429 -22.55 15.10 24.80
N CYS A 430 -23.40 14.09 24.78
CA CYS A 430 -24.81 14.22 25.23
C CYS A 430 -24.91 14.25 26.77
N ALA A 431 -24.09 13.46 27.46
CA ALA A 431 -24.07 13.35 28.91
C ALA A 431 -23.42 14.57 29.59
N TYR A 432 -22.38 15.12 28.95
CA TYR A 432 -21.64 16.30 29.40
C TYR A 432 -21.61 17.37 28.29
N PRO A 433 -22.76 18.00 28.01
CA PRO A 433 -22.88 18.93 26.91
C PRO A 433 -22.25 20.29 27.23
N TYR A 434 -21.64 20.92 26.22
CA TYR A 434 -21.23 22.32 26.34
C TYR A 434 -22.44 23.23 26.55
N ASP A 435 -22.35 24.19 27.47
CA ASP A 435 -23.46 25.08 27.87
C ASP A 435 -24.22 25.73 26.70
N ALA A 436 -23.52 26.06 25.60
CA ALA A 436 -24.11 26.68 24.42
C ALA A 436 -24.87 25.71 23.49
N LEU A 437 -24.71 24.39 23.67
CA LEU A 437 -25.17 23.36 22.73
C LEU A 437 -26.08 22.30 23.36
N VAL A 438 -26.49 22.47 24.62
CA VAL A 438 -27.32 21.49 25.35
C VAL A 438 -28.58 21.10 24.57
N ASP A 439 -29.31 22.07 24.01
CA ASP A 439 -30.54 21.81 23.23
C ASP A 439 -30.28 21.21 21.83
N SER A 440 -29.02 21.19 21.38
CA SER A 440 -28.63 20.65 20.07
C SER A 440 -28.38 19.15 20.11
N TYR A 441 -28.15 18.56 21.28
CA TYR A 441 -27.83 17.13 21.43
C TYR A 441 -29.08 16.28 21.69
N PRO A 442 -29.07 14.99 21.27
CA PRO A 442 -30.09 14.04 21.69
C PRO A 442 -30.07 13.79 23.21
N ASP A 443 -31.21 13.34 23.73
CA ASP A 443 -31.32 12.87 25.11
C ASP A 443 -30.37 11.68 25.39
N GLN A 444 -29.56 11.79 26.45
CA GLN A 444 -28.54 10.80 26.79
C GLN A 444 -29.09 9.39 27.04
N ASP A 445 -30.28 9.25 27.64
CA ASP A 445 -30.87 7.95 27.95
C ASP A 445 -31.33 7.24 26.67
N ARG A 446 -31.83 8.00 25.69
CA ARG A 446 -32.15 7.46 24.35
C ARG A 446 -30.89 6.98 23.65
N VAL A 447 -29.78 7.72 23.74
CA VAL A 447 -28.49 7.31 23.19
C VAL A 447 -27.99 6.05 23.91
N ALA A 448 -28.00 6.02 25.24
CA ALA A 448 -27.58 4.84 26.02
C ALA A 448 -28.40 3.59 25.67
N PHE A 449 -29.73 3.72 25.52
CA PHE A 449 -30.60 2.63 25.06
C PHE A 449 -30.19 2.14 23.67
N PHE A 450 -29.90 3.06 22.76
CA PHE A 450 -29.46 2.75 21.41
C PHE A 450 -28.12 2.00 21.39
N LEU A 451 -27.14 2.44 22.17
CA LEU A 451 -25.86 1.73 22.34
C LEU A 451 -26.07 0.31 22.88
N ARG A 452 -26.94 0.12 23.88
CA ARG A 452 -27.28 -1.22 24.41
C ARG A 452 -27.89 -2.13 23.35
N ARG A 453 -28.79 -1.58 22.51
CA ARG A 453 -29.35 -2.32 21.36
C ARG A 453 -28.26 -2.72 20.36
N THR A 454 -27.34 -1.81 20.05
CA THR A 454 -26.20 -2.07 19.15
C THR A 454 -25.28 -3.16 19.70
N MET A 455 -24.97 -3.13 21.01
CA MET A 455 -24.18 -4.19 21.66
C MET A 455 -24.88 -5.55 21.56
N GLY A 456 -26.21 -5.61 21.75
CA GLY A 456 -26.97 -6.86 21.57
C GLY A 456 -26.88 -7.42 20.15
N LEU A 457 -26.95 -6.57 19.12
CA LEU A 457 -26.75 -6.98 17.72
C LEU A 457 -25.30 -7.41 17.45
N LEU A 458 -24.33 -6.75 18.08
CA LEU A 458 -22.92 -7.10 17.97
C LEU A 458 -22.64 -8.50 18.57
N ASP A 459 -23.30 -8.86 19.67
CA ASP A 459 -23.22 -10.20 20.26
C ASP A 459 -23.78 -11.27 19.30
N GLU A 460 -24.90 -11.00 18.64
CA GLU A 460 -25.49 -11.88 17.62
C GLU A 460 -24.53 -12.06 16.42
N ASP A 461 -23.99 -10.97 15.87
CA ASP A 461 -23.03 -11.01 14.77
C ASP A 461 -21.72 -11.71 15.18
N SER A 462 -21.28 -11.53 16.42
CA SER A 462 -20.10 -12.22 16.96
C SER A 462 -20.34 -13.73 17.07
N GLY A 463 -21.53 -14.15 17.51
CA GLY A 463 -21.94 -15.55 17.51
C GLY A 463 -21.99 -16.16 16.10
N ARG A 464 -22.42 -15.40 15.09
CA ARG A 464 -22.38 -15.83 13.68
C ARG A 464 -20.94 -16.00 13.18
N ALA A 465 -20.04 -15.08 13.52
CA ALA A 465 -18.63 -15.20 13.16
C ALA A 465 -17.97 -16.43 13.82
N GLU A 466 -18.30 -16.75 15.08
CA GLU A 466 -17.79 -17.96 15.73
C GLU A 466 -18.33 -19.25 15.06
N LEU A 467 -19.58 -19.24 14.60
CA LEU A 467 -20.13 -20.35 13.81
C LEU A 467 -19.38 -20.55 12.49
N LEU A 468 -19.04 -19.45 11.79
CA LEU A 468 -18.22 -19.50 10.57
C LEU A 468 -16.81 -20.00 10.87
N ALA A 469 -16.22 -19.58 12.00
CA ALA A 469 -14.92 -20.07 12.45
C ALA A 469 -14.95 -21.58 12.74
N GLN A 470 -16.05 -22.10 13.30
CA GLN A 470 -16.23 -23.55 13.47
C GLN A 470 -16.35 -24.27 12.13
N ARG A 471 -17.15 -23.74 11.19
CA ARG A 471 -17.26 -24.32 9.84
C ARG A 471 -15.92 -24.34 9.11
N LEU A 472 -15.10 -23.32 9.31
CA LEU A 472 -13.75 -23.27 8.75
C LEU A 472 -12.87 -24.40 9.32
N ARG A 473 -12.92 -24.61 10.64
CA ARG A 473 -12.20 -25.72 11.30
C ARG A 473 -12.65 -27.09 10.76
N ASP A 474 -13.95 -27.26 10.54
CA ASP A 474 -14.52 -28.51 10.00
C ASP A 474 -14.10 -28.72 8.53
N ALA A 475 -14.19 -27.69 7.69
CA ALA A 475 -13.76 -27.73 6.29
C ALA A 475 -12.25 -28.01 6.19
N ARG A 476 -11.45 -27.39 7.07
CA ARG A 476 -10.01 -27.62 7.14
C ARG A 476 -9.69 -29.07 7.49
N THR A 477 -10.38 -29.62 8.49
CA THR A 477 -10.23 -31.03 8.88
C THR A 477 -10.57 -31.97 7.71
N ALA A 478 -11.63 -31.67 6.95
CA ALA A 478 -12.00 -32.46 5.78
C ALA A 478 -10.93 -32.44 4.68
N VAL A 479 -10.35 -31.26 4.40
CA VAL A 479 -9.22 -31.12 3.47
C VAL A 479 -8.00 -31.90 3.97
N ASP A 480 -7.63 -31.78 5.24
CA ASP A 480 -6.45 -32.49 5.78
C ASP A 480 -6.59 -34.01 5.68
N VAL A 481 -7.81 -34.55 5.90
CA VAL A 481 -8.10 -35.98 5.71
C VAL A 481 -7.95 -36.39 4.24
N ALA A 482 -8.61 -35.68 3.32
CA ALA A 482 -8.54 -35.99 1.90
C ALA A 482 -7.13 -35.82 1.31
N LEU A 483 -6.38 -34.82 1.79
CA LEU A 483 -5.00 -34.56 1.41
C LEU A 483 -4.07 -35.66 1.90
N LYS A 484 -4.29 -36.20 3.10
CA LYS A 484 -3.54 -37.36 3.62
C LYS A 484 -3.73 -38.59 2.73
N ASP A 485 -4.97 -38.87 2.33
CA ASP A 485 -5.28 -40.00 1.46
C ASP A 485 -4.65 -39.84 0.07
N PHE A 486 -4.70 -38.63 -0.49
CA PHE A 486 -4.05 -38.33 -1.77
C PHE A 486 -2.52 -38.41 -1.69
N ASN A 487 -1.92 -37.90 -0.61
CA ASN A 487 -0.48 -37.97 -0.40
C ASN A 487 0.04 -39.40 -0.24
N ALA A 488 -0.77 -40.33 0.29
CA ALA A 488 -0.41 -41.75 0.33
C ALA A 488 -0.19 -42.34 -1.08
N ILE A 489 -0.86 -41.79 -2.10
CA ILE A 489 -0.67 -42.14 -3.51
C ILE A 489 0.52 -41.37 -4.10
N ALA A 490 0.57 -40.05 -3.86
CA ALA A 490 1.57 -39.15 -4.44
C ALA A 490 3.02 -39.48 -4.01
N VAL A 491 3.21 -40.07 -2.82
CA VAL A 491 4.52 -40.54 -2.34
C VAL A 491 5.14 -41.57 -3.30
N GLY A 492 4.33 -42.38 -4.00
CA GLY A 492 4.81 -43.29 -5.04
C GLY A 492 5.50 -42.58 -6.22
N ALA A 493 5.14 -41.33 -6.48
CA ALA A 493 5.79 -40.46 -7.44
C ALA A 493 6.86 -39.55 -6.80
N ARG A 494 7.20 -39.75 -5.52
CA ARG A 494 8.11 -38.89 -4.74
C ARG A 494 7.65 -37.43 -4.74
N SER A 495 6.36 -37.21 -4.61
CA SER A 495 5.73 -35.89 -4.48
C SER A 495 4.82 -35.86 -3.27
N THR A 496 4.70 -34.70 -2.65
CA THR A 496 3.77 -34.44 -1.56
C THR A 496 3.08 -33.11 -1.81
N PHE A 497 1.80 -33.01 -1.46
CA PHE A 497 1.03 -31.79 -1.54
C PHE A 497 0.77 -31.28 -0.13
N VAL A 498 1.05 -29.99 0.08
CA VAL A 498 0.84 -29.33 1.36
C VAL A 498 -0.11 -28.16 1.18
N LEU A 499 -0.97 -27.95 2.17
CA LEU A 499 -1.85 -26.80 2.21
C LEU A 499 -1.06 -25.60 2.73
N HIS A 500 -1.13 -24.47 2.03
CA HIS A 500 -0.39 -23.25 2.31
C HIS A 500 -1.35 -22.06 2.46
N GLU A 501 -1.05 -21.17 3.40
CA GLU A 501 -1.75 -19.89 3.55
C GLU A 501 -1.12 -18.86 2.62
N ILE A 502 -1.92 -18.22 1.78
CA ILE A 502 -1.50 -17.10 0.94
C ILE A 502 -2.36 -15.88 1.29
N PRO A 503 -1.84 -14.64 1.14
CA PRO A 503 -2.66 -13.45 1.32
C PRO A 503 -3.87 -13.46 0.37
N ALA A 504 -5.06 -13.17 0.89
CA ALA A 504 -6.23 -12.97 0.06
C ALA A 504 -6.09 -11.64 -0.73
N PRO A 505 -6.82 -11.46 -1.87
CA PRO A 505 -6.75 -10.23 -2.65
C PRO A 505 -7.03 -8.98 -1.80
N ALA A 506 -6.07 -8.05 -1.75
CA ALA A 506 -6.15 -6.86 -0.91
C ALA A 506 -7.29 -5.91 -1.32
N TYR A 507 -7.83 -5.20 -0.33
CA TYR A 507 -8.62 -3.99 -0.57
C TYR A 507 -7.67 -2.83 -0.88
N GLN A 508 -8.19 -1.80 -1.54
CA GLN A 508 -7.44 -0.63 -1.98
C GLN A 508 -8.00 0.59 -1.27
N LEU A 509 -7.12 1.37 -0.66
CA LEU A 509 -7.44 2.69 -0.11
C LEU A 509 -6.64 3.74 -0.87
N PRO A 510 -7.26 4.83 -1.34
CA PRO A 510 -6.53 5.90 -2.01
C PRO A 510 -5.56 6.57 -1.04
N ASN A 511 -4.42 7.01 -1.56
CA ASN A 511 -3.46 7.80 -0.79
C ASN A 511 -4.06 9.17 -0.44
N ASP A 512 -3.72 9.69 0.73
CA ASP A 512 -3.94 11.10 1.03
C ASP A 512 -3.06 11.97 0.12
N PRO A 513 -3.53 13.15 -0.33
CA PRO A 513 -2.72 14.06 -1.13
C PRO A 513 -1.44 14.45 -0.38
N VAL A 514 -0.33 14.55 -1.11
CA VAL A 514 1.00 14.83 -0.59
C VAL A 514 1.41 16.24 -0.95
N VAL A 515 1.86 17.00 0.05
CA VAL A 515 2.48 18.31 -0.14
C VAL A 515 3.99 18.16 -0.05
N LEU A 516 4.70 18.69 -1.04
CA LEU A 516 6.14 18.89 -1.05
C LEU A 516 6.44 20.38 -0.90
N LEU A 517 7.31 20.70 0.03
CA LEU A 517 7.85 22.02 0.30
C LEU A 517 9.31 22.03 -0.12
N THR A 518 9.74 23.08 -0.82
CA THR A 518 11.13 23.29 -1.23
C THR A 518 11.63 24.66 -0.82
N GLY A 519 12.96 24.81 -0.73
CA GLY A 519 13.61 26.04 -0.26
C GLY A 519 14.08 25.97 1.20
N GLN A 520 14.69 27.05 1.69
CA GLN A 520 15.40 27.06 2.98
C GLN A 520 14.51 26.73 4.20
N ALA A 521 13.23 27.11 4.18
CA ALA A 521 12.30 26.77 5.26
C ALA A 521 12.01 25.26 5.32
N ALA A 522 12.20 24.56 4.20
CA ALA A 522 12.03 23.12 4.06
C ALA A 522 13.38 22.36 4.08
N THR A 523 14.42 22.93 4.72
CA THR A 523 15.68 22.23 4.93
C THR A 523 15.54 21.20 6.05
N PRO A 524 15.79 19.90 5.77
CA PRO A 524 15.76 18.87 6.80
C PRO A 524 16.77 19.13 7.92
N GLY A 525 16.40 18.78 9.15
CA GLY A 525 17.35 18.80 10.26
C GLY A 525 18.32 17.62 10.21
N ASP A 526 19.57 17.84 10.63
CA ASP A 526 20.57 16.80 10.88
C ASP A 526 20.33 16.04 12.21
N ARG A 527 19.31 16.46 12.97
CA ARG A 527 19.02 16.02 14.33
C ARG A 527 18.46 14.59 14.45
N HIS A 528 17.76 14.10 13.42
CA HIS A 528 17.05 12.83 13.45
C HIS A 528 17.28 12.07 12.15
N GLY A 529 17.60 10.77 12.21
CA GLY A 529 17.82 9.97 11.00
C GLY A 529 19.20 10.14 10.35
N GLN A 530 20.07 11.00 10.91
CA GLN A 530 21.33 11.44 10.30
C GLN A 530 22.53 11.33 11.26
N ASP A 531 22.40 10.63 12.40
CA ASP A 531 23.48 10.48 13.38
C ASP A 531 24.68 9.66 12.84
N GLY A 532 24.48 8.91 11.76
CA GLY A 532 25.53 8.22 11.01
C GLY A 532 26.15 9.03 9.86
N ALA A 533 25.67 10.25 9.56
CA ALA A 533 26.05 11.01 8.35
C ALA A 533 27.55 11.37 8.29
N LEU A 534 28.23 11.44 9.43
CA LEU A 534 29.66 11.73 9.52
C LEU A 534 30.55 10.50 9.29
N HIS A 535 29.97 9.30 9.15
CA HIS A 535 30.70 8.05 8.96
C HIS A 535 30.38 7.42 7.59
N PRO A 536 31.37 6.94 6.82
CA PRO A 536 31.14 6.38 5.47
C PRO A 536 30.19 5.19 5.39
N GLN A 537 29.99 4.46 6.49
CA GLN A 537 29.06 3.32 6.58
C GLN A 537 27.69 3.68 7.17
N GLY A 538 27.42 4.97 7.44
CA GLY A 538 26.17 5.40 8.08
C GLY A 538 26.02 4.92 9.53
N LEU A 539 27.13 4.85 10.28
CA LEU A 539 27.16 4.39 11.68
C LEU A 539 27.52 5.55 12.61
N LEU A 540 26.92 5.61 13.80
CA LEU A 540 27.27 6.61 14.81
C LEU A 540 28.59 6.23 15.50
N GLU A 541 29.60 7.09 15.39
CA GLU A 541 30.89 6.90 16.04
C GLU A 541 30.82 7.11 17.56
N CYS A 542 31.22 6.10 18.31
CA CYS A 542 31.18 6.03 19.76
C CYS A 542 32.59 5.80 20.34
N ALA A 543 32.80 6.16 21.61
CA ALA A 543 34.08 6.04 22.28
C ALA A 543 33.99 5.14 23.53
N LEU A 544 34.89 4.15 23.64
CA LEU A 544 34.99 3.33 24.85
C LEU A 544 35.90 4.02 25.88
N SER A 545 35.41 4.25 27.10
CA SER A 545 36.23 4.76 28.19
C SER A 545 37.12 3.65 28.79
N ALA A 546 38.29 4.05 29.28
CA ALA A 546 39.28 3.16 29.90
C ALA A 546 39.07 2.94 31.41
N GLU A 547 38.13 3.66 32.04
CA GLU A 547 37.90 3.59 33.48
C GLU A 547 36.79 2.57 33.84
N GLY A 548 36.85 2.02 35.07
CA GLY A 548 35.88 1.05 35.58
C GLY A 548 34.48 1.63 35.79
N GLN A 549 33.53 0.81 36.24
CA GLN A 549 32.15 1.23 36.52
C GLN A 549 32.02 1.92 37.90
N PRO A 550 31.93 3.26 38.02
CA PRO A 550 31.62 3.88 39.29
C PRO A 550 30.15 3.61 39.69
N ASP A 551 29.90 3.45 40.98
CA ASP A 551 28.53 3.47 41.53
C ASP A 551 27.97 4.89 41.45
N LEU A 552 26.96 5.10 40.60
CA LEU A 552 26.39 6.40 40.27
C LEU A 552 25.46 6.97 41.36
N GLY A 553 25.59 6.52 42.60
CA GLY A 553 24.76 6.98 43.72
C GLY A 553 25.16 8.33 44.33
N THR A 554 26.33 8.91 43.98
CA THR A 554 26.88 10.11 44.64
C THR A 554 27.36 11.20 43.67
N PRO A 555 27.31 12.48 44.05
CA PRO A 555 27.84 13.59 43.24
C PRO A 555 29.29 13.42 42.80
N LYS A 556 30.15 12.87 43.68
CA LYS A 556 31.56 12.61 43.38
C LYS A 556 31.72 11.57 42.27
N ALA A 557 30.91 10.51 42.29
CA ALA A 557 30.94 9.47 41.27
C ALA A 557 30.44 9.98 39.92
N VAL A 558 29.39 10.80 39.92
CA VAL A 558 28.85 11.44 38.70
C VAL A 558 29.87 12.39 38.07
N ARG A 559 30.58 13.20 38.87
CA ARG A 559 31.70 14.05 38.38
C ARG A 559 32.85 13.24 37.79
N ALA A 560 33.20 12.11 38.41
CA ALA A 560 34.21 11.21 37.88
C ALA A 560 33.77 10.61 36.53
N LEU A 561 32.50 10.19 36.43
CA LEU A 561 31.92 9.69 35.18
C LEU A 561 31.96 10.75 34.07
N ARG A 562 31.62 12.01 34.37
CA ARG A 562 31.74 13.13 33.43
C ARG A 562 33.18 13.30 32.94
N ALA A 563 34.16 13.32 33.84
CA ALA A 563 35.56 13.43 33.46
C ALA A 563 36.00 12.28 32.52
N SER A 564 35.51 11.07 32.80
CA SER A 564 35.72 9.88 31.97
C SER A 564 35.13 10.03 30.56
N ALA A 565 33.88 10.50 30.47
CA ALA A 565 33.19 10.71 29.21
C ALA A 565 33.88 11.80 28.37
N VAL A 566 34.24 12.93 28.98
CA VAL A 566 35.01 14.00 28.32
C VAL A 566 36.32 13.47 27.76
N ALA A 567 37.06 12.66 28.54
CA ALA A 567 38.32 12.07 28.10
C ALA A 567 38.16 11.06 26.96
N ALA A 568 37.01 10.36 26.88
CA ALA A 568 36.70 9.45 25.78
C ALA A 568 36.31 10.20 24.51
N VAL A 569 35.49 11.25 24.61
CA VAL A 569 34.99 12.06 23.48
C VAL A 569 36.12 12.79 22.75
N VAL A 570 37.18 13.22 23.45
CA VAL A 570 38.38 13.80 22.82
C VAL A 570 39.07 12.84 21.84
N LYS A 571 38.80 11.54 21.93
CA LYS A 571 39.34 10.53 21.01
C LYS A 571 38.49 10.32 19.75
N LEU A 572 37.30 10.90 19.69
CA LEU A 572 36.45 10.80 18.50
C LEU A 572 37.07 11.63 17.35
N PRO A 573 36.98 11.14 16.11
CA PRO A 573 37.23 11.93 14.90
C PRO A 573 36.48 13.27 14.89
N VAL A 574 37.05 14.27 14.22
CA VAL A 574 36.42 15.60 14.05
C VAL A 574 36.14 15.80 12.56
N PRO A 575 34.93 16.25 12.16
CA PRO A 575 33.79 16.62 13.02
C PRO A 575 33.10 15.43 13.70
N ASN A 576 32.40 15.67 14.82
CA ASN A 576 31.52 14.71 15.48
C ASN A 576 30.34 15.42 16.16
N PHE A 577 29.31 14.66 16.52
CA PHE A 577 28.11 15.19 17.18
C PHE A 577 28.27 15.40 18.70
N ALA A 578 29.32 14.87 19.31
CA ALA A 578 29.55 14.98 20.76
C ALA A 578 30.02 16.37 21.19
N ALA A 579 30.64 17.15 20.30
CA ALA A 579 31.14 18.48 20.58
C ALA A 579 30.81 19.46 19.44
N ALA A 580 29.80 20.30 19.67
CA ALA A 580 29.32 21.31 18.74
C ALA A 580 29.65 22.74 19.19
N GLU A 581 29.77 23.64 18.22
CA GLU A 581 29.86 25.09 18.45
C GLU A 581 28.53 25.74 18.07
N TRP A 582 27.93 26.48 19.01
CA TRP A 582 26.68 27.21 18.76
C TRP A 582 26.95 28.46 17.94
N THR A 583 26.34 28.55 16.76
CA THR A 583 26.50 29.67 15.81
C THR A 583 25.22 30.47 15.59
N GLY A 584 24.11 30.08 16.21
CA GLY A 584 22.80 30.71 16.12
C GLY A 584 21.68 29.73 16.44
N PRO A 585 20.42 30.18 16.48
CA PRO A 585 19.27 29.29 16.60
C PRO A 585 19.24 28.27 15.44
N SER A 586 19.14 27.00 15.76
CA SER A 586 18.94 25.94 14.77
C SER A 586 17.49 25.92 14.28
N TRP A 587 17.26 25.59 13.01
CA TRP A 587 15.93 25.36 12.44
C TRP A 587 15.80 23.88 12.10
N HIS A 588 14.98 23.16 12.85
CA HIS A 588 14.72 21.73 12.65
C HIS A 588 13.23 21.50 12.40
N PRO A 589 12.76 21.67 11.16
CA PRO A 589 11.36 21.48 10.82
C PRO A 589 10.96 20.01 10.99
N THR A 590 9.90 19.76 11.74
CA THR A 590 9.46 18.39 12.09
C THR A 590 7.98 18.15 11.85
N VAL A 591 7.13 19.16 12.06
CA VAL A 591 5.67 19.03 11.93
C VAL A 591 5.15 20.06 10.93
N LEU A 592 4.15 19.65 10.14
CA LEU A 592 3.35 20.50 9.27
C LEU A 592 1.92 20.57 9.80
N GLU A 593 1.45 21.77 10.10
CA GLU A 593 0.02 22.06 10.21
C GLU A 593 -0.52 22.44 8.82
N TRP A 594 -1.66 21.88 8.44
CA TRP A 594 -2.27 22.09 7.13
C TRP A 594 -3.75 22.42 7.25
N GLU A 595 -4.22 23.30 6.37
CA GLU A 595 -5.62 23.66 6.15
C GLU A 595 -5.89 23.66 4.66
N VAL A 596 -6.87 22.86 4.25
CA VAL A 596 -7.26 22.68 2.85
C VAL A 596 -8.76 22.77 2.71
N GLU A 597 -9.20 23.20 1.55
CA GLU A 597 -10.60 23.30 1.18
C GLU A 597 -10.91 22.31 0.05
N PHE A 598 -11.96 21.52 0.22
CA PHE A 598 -12.38 20.53 -0.77
C PHE A 598 -13.70 20.93 -1.42
N PHE A 599 -13.72 20.84 -2.75
CA PHE A 599 -14.84 21.17 -3.63
C PHE A 599 -15.35 19.89 -4.31
N PRO A 600 -16.42 19.26 -3.81
CA PRO A 600 -16.96 18.04 -4.41
C PRO A 600 -17.57 18.32 -5.79
N ALA A 601 -17.56 17.31 -6.67
CA ALA A 601 -18.24 17.37 -7.95
C ALA A 601 -19.74 17.67 -7.75
N THR A 602 -20.33 18.47 -8.64
CA THR A 602 -21.66 19.06 -8.39
C THR A 602 -22.86 18.20 -8.76
N ILE A 603 -22.80 17.47 -9.88
CA ILE A 603 -24.04 16.86 -10.42
C ILE A 603 -24.39 15.64 -9.57
N GLY A 604 -25.55 15.66 -8.91
CA GLY A 604 -26.03 14.52 -8.15
C GLY A 604 -25.24 14.21 -6.88
N ASN A 605 -24.57 15.21 -6.30
CA ASN A 605 -23.94 15.06 -4.98
C ASN A 605 -24.98 15.08 -3.86
N ASN A 606 -24.59 14.60 -2.69
CA ASN A 606 -25.40 14.55 -1.47
C ASN A 606 -25.43 15.87 -0.68
N ASN A 607 -24.71 16.90 -1.12
CA ASN A 607 -24.65 18.18 -0.42
C ASN A 607 -25.84 19.11 -0.78
N ASP A 608 -26.78 18.69 -1.64
CA ASP A 608 -28.03 19.42 -1.86
C ASP A 608 -28.87 19.43 -0.56
N PRO A 609 -29.17 20.60 0.04
CA PRO A 609 -29.93 20.66 1.29
C PRO A 609 -31.34 20.09 1.20
N ARG A 610 -31.89 19.93 -0.02
CA ARG A 610 -33.24 19.41 -0.27
C ARG A 610 -33.26 17.89 -0.42
N ASP A 611 -32.19 17.32 -0.96
CA ASP A 611 -32.05 15.90 -1.24
C ASP A 611 -30.62 15.50 -0.88
N ARG A 612 -30.44 15.05 0.37
CA ARG A 612 -29.14 14.71 0.95
C ARG A 612 -28.67 13.32 0.52
N ARG A 613 -28.73 13.04 -0.78
CA ARG A 613 -28.47 11.72 -1.34
C ARG A 613 -27.70 11.84 -2.63
N TYR A 614 -26.80 10.88 -2.86
CA TYR A 614 -26.16 10.73 -4.15
C TYR A 614 -27.16 10.25 -5.20
N SER A 615 -27.08 10.84 -6.39
CA SER A 615 -27.70 10.26 -7.57
C SER A 615 -26.96 8.98 -7.97
N GLU A 616 -27.67 7.97 -8.47
CA GLU A 616 -27.06 6.77 -9.06
C GLU A 616 -26.04 7.13 -10.16
N ASP A 617 -26.29 8.22 -10.90
CA ASP A 617 -25.43 8.71 -11.98
C ASP A 617 -24.39 9.75 -11.51
N PHE A 618 -24.07 9.82 -10.22
CA PHE A 618 -23.11 10.81 -9.70
C PHE A 618 -21.76 10.74 -10.43
N VAL A 619 -21.17 9.56 -10.59
CA VAL A 619 -19.89 9.42 -11.30
C VAL A 619 -20.06 9.57 -12.80
N THR A 620 -20.98 8.82 -13.42
CA THR A 620 -21.21 8.82 -14.88
C THR A 620 -21.71 10.17 -15.41
N GLY A 621 -22.34 11.00 -14.57
CA GLY A 621 -22.79 12.34 -14.90
C GLY A 621 -21.71 13.43 -14.83
N ASN A 622 -20.65 13.22 -14.04
CA ASN A 622 -19.54 14.17 -13.90
C ASN A 622 -18.25 13.72 -14.63
N TYR A 623 -18.06 12.41 -14.81
CA TYR A 623 -16.83 11.80 -15.32
C TYR A 623 -17.14 10.78 -16.43
N VAL A 624 -16.18 10.62 -17.34
CA VAL A 624 -16.18 9.57 -18.36
C VAL A 624 -14.90 8.74 -18.20
N LEU A 625 -14.97 7.45 -18.48
CA LEU A 625 -13.80 6.59 -18.61
C LEU A 625 -13.38 6.58 -20.08
N PRO A 626 -12.36 7.36 -20.49
CA PRO A 626 -11.97 7.46 -21.90
C PRO A 626 -11.44 6.12 -22.41
N PRO A 627 -11.64 5.80 -23.70
CA PRO A 627 -11.01 4.64 -24.32
C PRO A 627 -9.48 4.66 -24.10
N ARG A 628 -8.88 3.51 -23.77
CA ARG A 628 -7.43 3.31 -23.55
C ARG A 628 -6.82 4.01 -22.33
N ASP A 629 -7.61 4.76 -21.56
CA ASP A 629 -7.18 5.37 -20.31
C ASP A 629 -7.71 4.56 -19.13
N VAL A 630 -6.95 4.51 -18.05
CA VAL A 630 -7.35 3.84 -16.81
C VAL A 630 -7.99 4.80 -15.82
N GLU A 631 -7.81 6.11 -16.00
CA GLU A 631 -8.33 7.15 -15.12
C GLU A 631 -9.68 7.72 -15.60
N LEU A 632 -10.53 8.09 -14.65
CA LEU A 632 -11.77 8.82 -14.94
C LEU A 632 -11.47 10.30 -15.20
N GLN A 633 -11.89 10.82 -16.35
CA GLN A 633 -11.69 12.21 -16.73
C GLN A 633 -12.97 13.03 -16.53
N PRO A 634 -12.88 14.26 -16.01
CA PRO A 634 -14.04 15.13 -15.84
C PRO A 634 -14.61 15.54 -17.20
N VAL A 635 -15.93 15.37 -17.39
CA VAL A 635 -16.63 15.77 -18.63
C VAL A 635 -16.94 17.27 -18.64
N ARG A 636 -16.94 17.89 -17.45
CA ARG A 636 -17.29 19.30 -17.24
C ARG A 636 -16.40 19.88 -16.15
N GLN A 637 -16.35 21.21 -16.10
CA GLN A 637 -15.70 21.91 -15.00
C GLN A 637 -16.42 21.64 -13.68
N ILE A 638 -15.64 21.58 -12.60
CA ILE A 638 -16.13 21.44 -11.23
C ILE A 638 -16.56 22.84 -10.76
N PRO A 639 -17.85 23.09 -10.48
CA PRO A 639 -18.34 24.41 -10.10
C PRO A 639 -18.00 24.84 -8.66
N ASP A 640 -17.89 26.15 -8.43
CA ASP A 640 -17.54 26.84 -7.16
C ASP A 640 -18.55 26.72 -5.98
N LYS A 641 -19.48 25.76 -5.97
CA LYS A 641 -20.56 25.75 -4.96
C LYS A 641 -20.42 24.64 -3.92
N GLY A 642 -20.26 25.06 -2.67
CA GLY A 642 -20.24 24.23 -1.47
C GLY A 642 -18.86 23.63 -1.24
N ALA A 643 -18.13 24.16 -0.27
CA ALA A 643 -16.78 23.74 0.04
C ALA A 643 -16.62 23.57 1.55
N ASN A 644 -15.76 22.62 1.95
CA ASN A 644 -15.47 22.38 3.37
C ASN A 644 -13.99 22.50 3.64
N VAL A 645 -13.69 23.07 4.80
CA VAL A 645 -12.33 23.23 5.29
C VAL A 645 -11.98 22.07 6.19
N TYR A 646 -10.87 21.42 5.87
CA TYR A 646 -10.28 20.33 6.63
C TYR A 646 -8.91 20.78 7.14
N THR A 647 -8.60 20.40 8.37
CA THR A 647 -7.33 20.75 9.03
C THR A 647 -6.71 19.55 9.71
N GLY A 648 -5.39 19.49 9.73
CA GLY A 648 -4.67 18.45 10.47
C GLY A 648 -3.22 18.81 10.74
N THR A 649 -2.52 17.87 11.37
CA THR A 649 -1.06 17.92 11.60
C THR A 649 -0.43 16.64 11.08
N THR A 650 0.79 16.74 10.56
CA THR A 650 1.53 15.60 10.00
C THR A 650 3.04 15.80 10.19
N ILE A 651 3.81 14.71 10.14
CA ILE A 651 5.27 14.76 10.31
C ILE A 651 5.92 14.97 8.94
N LEU A 652 6.88 15.90 8.87
CA LEU A 652 7.64 16.19 7.66
C LEU A 652 8.73 15.14 7.43
N SER A 653 8.91 14.74 6.17
CA SER A 653 9.90 13.76 5.74
C SER A 653 10.77 14.27 4.59
N PRO A 654 12.10 14.09 4.64
CA PRO A 654 13.01 14.48 3.57
C PRO A 654 13.06 13.50 2.39
N GLY A 655 12.42 12.33 2.50
CA GLY A 655 12.69 11.15 1.66
C GLY A 655 12.48 11.30 0.14
N ALA A 656 11.74 12.31 -0.34
CA ALA A 656 11.40 12.45 -1.75
C ALA A 656 12.63 12.59 -2.67
N ARG A 657 13.57 13.50 -2.34
CA ARG A 657 14.77 13.76 -3.16
C ARG A 657 15.76 12.58 -3.12
N PRO A 658 16.14 12.01 -1.96
CA PRO A 658 17.04 10.86 -1.92
C PRO A 658 16.52 9.64 -2.67
N VAL A 659 15.21 9.36 -2.57
CA VAL A 659 14.56 8.25 -3.30
C VAL A 659 14.63 8.47 -4.81
N LEU A 660 14.28 9.67 -5.29
CA LEU A 660 14.31 9.97 -6.71
C LEU A 660 15.75 10.00 -7.25
N SER A 661 16.69 10.59 -6.50
CA SER A 661 18.11 10.67 -6.86
C SER A 661 18.72 9.27 -7.02
N SER A 662 18.49 8.38 -6.03
CA SER A 662 18.94 6.99 -6.07
C SER A 662 18.39 6.23 -7.27
N ARG A 663 17.12 6.47 -7.62
CA ARG A 663 16.44 5.83 -8.75
C ARG A 663 17.01 6.30 -10.09
N VAL A 664 17.17 7.62 -10.27
CA VAL A 664 17.80 8.21 -11.47
C VAL A 664 19.22 7.68 -11.62
N LEU A 665 20.00 7.68 -10.54
CA LEU A 665 21.39 7.22 -10.57
C LEU A 665 21.51 5.74 -10.93
N ARG A 666 20.63 4.88 -10.39
CA ARG A 666 20.60 3.44 -10.74
C ARG A 666 20.28 3.23 -12.23
N TYR A 667 19.34 3.99 -12.79
CA TYR A 667 19.04 3.90 -14.21
C TYR A 667 20.20 4.39 -15.08
N LEU A 668 20.85 5.50 -14.72
CA LEU A 668 22.05 5.99 -15.39
C LEU A 668 23.22 5.00 -15.28
N GLN A 669 23.36 4.27 -14.17
CA GLN A 669 24.34 3.18 -14.04
C GLN A 669 24.07 2.05 -15.06
N GLY A 670 22.80 1.73 -15.33
CA GLY A 670 22.43 0.73 -16.34
C GLY A 670 22.63 1.22 -17.77
N ALA A 671 22.32 2.49 -18.05
CA ALA A 671 22.26 3.02 -19.41
C ALA A 671 23.54 3.74 -19.87
N VAL A 672 24.19 4.53 -19.01
CA VAL A 672 25.32 5.40 -19.37
C VAL A 672 26.67 4.73 -19.11
N LEU A 673 26.83 4.02 -17.98
CA LEU A 673 28.09 3.38 -17.62
C LEU A 673 28.58 2.37 -18.69
N PRO A 674 27.74 1.52 -19.31
CA PRO A 674 28.21 0.64 -20.38
C PRO A 674 28.71 1.39 -21.61
N LEU A 675 28.09 2.53 -21.95
CA LEU A 675 28.53 3.39 -23.06
C LEU A 675 29.89 4.01 -22.78
N HIS A 676 30.10 4.49 -21.55
CA HIS A 676 31.38 5.03 -21.10
C HIS A 676 32.49 3.96 -21.18
N ASN A 677 32.26 2.78 -20.61
CA ASN A 677 33.27 1.71 -20.59
C ASN A 677 33.57 1.15 -22.01
N ALA A 678 32.63 1.27 -22.95
CA ALA A 678 32.85 0.92 -24.36
C ALA A 678 33.62 2.00 -25.16
N SER A 679 33.79 3.21 -24.62
CA SER A 679 34.35 4.37 -25.34
C SER A 679 35.89 4.46 -25.34
N GLY A 680 36.58 3.52 -24.70
CA GLY A 680 38.05 3.51 -24.57
C GLY A 680 38.60 4.35 -23.41
N GLN A 681 37.72 4.87 -22.54
CA GLN A 681 38.08 5.47 -21.24
C GLN A 681 38.47 4.40 -20.21
N PRO A 682 39.12 4.76 -19.08
CA PRO A 682 39.35 3.83 -17.98
C PRO A 682 38.04 3.19 -17.52
N GLU A 683 38.05 1.86 -17.36
CA GLU A 683 36.87 1.12 -16.93
C GLU A 683 36.48 1.50 -15.49
N VAL A 684 35.22 1.88 -15.30
CA VAL A 684 34.65 2.21 -13.99
C VAL A 684 33.71 1.07 -13.59
N THR A 685 33.87 0.56 -12.36
CA THR A 685 32.97 -0.48 -11.84
C THR A 685 31.62 0.12 -11.43
N ARG A 686 30.61 -0.74 -11.26
CA ARG A 686 29.29 -0.32 -10.80
C ARG A 686 29.35 0.38 -9.44
N GLU A 687 30.12 -0.18 -8.50
CA GLU A 687 30.30 0.38 -7.16
C GLU A 687 31.06 1.72 -7.20
N ALA A 688 32.10 1.82 -8.04
CA ALA A 688 32.85 3.06 -8.21
C ALA A 688 31.99 4.18 -8.80
N PHE A 689 31.10 3.86 -9.76
CA PHE A 689 30.16 4.82 -10.32
C PHE A 689 29.13 5.32 -9.29
N LEU A 690 28.61 4.45 -8.42
CA LEU A 690 27.69 4.87 -7.36
C LEU A 690 28.38 5.74 -6.30
N ALA A 691 29.66 5.50 -6.05
CA ALA A 691 30.45 6.27 -5.11
C ALA A 691 30.85 7.67 -5.66
N ASP A 692 31.22 7.75 -6.94
CA ASP A 692 31.53 9.00 -7.64
C ASP A 692 31.09 8.92 -9.10
N PRO A 693 29.86 9.40 -9.42
CA PRO A 693 29.35 9.35 -10.79
C PRO A 693 29.90 10.47 -11.68
N ALA A 694 30.50 11.51 -11.11
CA ALA A 694 30.85 12.74 -11.84
C ALA A 694 31.71 12.48 -13.10
N PRO A 695 32.78 11.65 -13.07
CA PRO A 695 33.61 11.41 -14.25
C PRO A 695 32.84 10.81 -15.43
N VAL A 696 31.90 9.90 -15.16
CA VAL A 696 31.10 9.22 -16.19
C VAL A 696 29.99 10.14 -16.72
N LEU A 697 29.36 10.92 -15.85
CA LEU A 697 28.31 11.87 -16.24
C LEU A 697 28.88 13.04 -17.05
N ASP A 698 30.04 13.58 -16.67
CA ASP A 698 30.74 14.63 -17.42
C ASP A 698 31.15 14.16 -18.82
N TRP A 699 31.61 12.90 -18.93
CA TRP A 699 31.87 12.29 -20.23
C TRP A 699 30.62 12.23 -21.09
N PHE A 700 29.48 11.83 -20.52
CA PHE A 700 28.23 11.72 -21.26
C PHE A 700 27.70 13.07 -21.74
N ASP A 701 27.86 14.16 -20.99
CA ASP A 701 27.50 15.50 -21.49
C ASP A 701 28.35 15.93 -22.68
N ALA A 702 29.64 15.56 -22.69
CA ALA A 702 30.55 15.94 -23.76
C ALA A 702 30.41 15.08 -25.03
N HIS A 703 29.96 13.82 -24.90
CA HIS A 703 30.00 12.84 -26.00
C HIS A 703 28.67 12.15 -26.28
N GLY A 704 27.72 12.18 -25.35
CA GLY A 704 26.42 11.55 -25.44
C GLY A 704 25.49 12.28 -26.41
N SER A 705 24.61 11.52 -27.08
CA SER A 705 23.66 12.05 -28.06
C SER A 705 22.19 11.82 -27.68
N ASP A 706 21.90 10.97 -26.68
CA ASP A 706 20.53 10.74 -26.22
C ASP A 706 20.06 11.90 -25.32
N ARG A 707 19.05 12.63 -25.81
CA ARG A 707 18.48 13.80 -25.12
C ARG A 707 17.80 13.46 -23.79
N ARG A 708 17.21 12.27 -23.65
CA ARG A 708 16.52 11.82 -22.43
C ARG A 708 17.52 11.48 -21.34
N LEU A 709 18.58 10.76 -21.70
CA LEU A 709 19.69 10.48 -20.77
C LEU A 709 20.37 11.78 -20.33
N ALA A 710 20.60 12.74 -21.25
CA ALA A 710 21.15 14.04 -20.89
C ALA A 710 20.22 14.84 -19.95
N LEU A 711 18.89 14.69 -20.10
CA LEU A 711 17.93 15.27 -19.15
C LEU A 711 18.02 14.61 -17.78
N LEU A 712 18.11 13.28 -17.69
CA LEU A 712 18.30 12.56 -16.42
C LEU A 712 19.61 12.93 -15.73
N VAL A 713 20.70 13.16 -16.47
CA VAL A 713 21.96 13.68 -15.90
C VAL A 713 21.76 15.06 -15.28
N ARG A 714 21.05 15.96 -15.96
CA ARG A 714 20.70 17.28 -15.40
C ARG A 714 19.82 17.17 -14.16
N VAL A 715 18.80 16.31 -14.18
CA VAL A 715 17.93 16.05 -13.02
C VAL A 715 18.75 15.56 -11.84
N TYR A 716 19.62 14.57 -12.06
CA TYR A 716 20.46 14.02 -10.98
C TYR A 716 21.36 15.09 -10.36
N ARG A 717 22.02 15.91 -11.19
CA ARG A 717 22.86 17.00 -10.68
C ARG A 717 22.05 18.02 -9.87
N HIS A 718 20.85 18.39 -10.35
CA HIS A 718 19.96 19.30 -9.64
C HIS A 718 19.55 18.74 -8.28
N LEU A 719 19.18 17.46 -8.23
CA LEU A 719 18.83 16.76 -7.00
C LEU A 719 20.01 16.70 -6.02
N ALA A 720 21.21 16.40 -6.51
CA ALA A 720 22.42 16.31 -5.69
C ALA A 720 22.87 17.69 -5.16
N GLU A 721 22.74 18.76 -5.95
CA GLU A 721 23.10 20.12 -5.54
C GLU A 721 22.18 20.65 -4.43
N HIS A 722 20.93 20.17 -4.38
CA HIS A 722 19.91 20.67 -3.48
C HIS A 722 19.31 19.56 -2.58
N GLU A 723 20.09 18.54 -2.23
CA GLU A 723 19.61 17.36 -1.48
C GLU A 723 18.91 17.74 -0.17
N ASP A 724 19.36 18.82 0.48
CA ASP A 724 18.86 19.30 1.78
C ASP A 724 17.82 20.45 1.67
N SER A 725 17.08 20.55 0.57
CA SER A 725 16.13 21.66 0.33
C SER A 725 14.72 21.16 0.02
N ASN A 726 14.29 20.07 0.65
CA ASN A 726 12.92 19.58 0.55
C ASN A 726 12.40 18.87 1.79
N LEU A 727 11.11 19.07 2.06
CA LEU A 727 10.34 18.23 2.97
C LEU A 727 9.00 17.92 2.33
N SER A 728 8.50 16.73 2.60
CA SER A 728 7.21 16.27 2.11
C SER A 728 6.38 15.71 3.24
N ALA A 729 5.07 15.83 3.13
CA ALA A 729 4.14 15.13 4.00
C ALA A 729 2.83 14.83 3.29
N ALA A 730 2.30 13.62 3.50
CA ALA A 730 0.91 13.33 3.22
C ALA A 730 0.01 14.11 4.18
N LEU A 731 -1.10 14.65 3.66
CA LEU A 731 -2.16 15.30 4.42
C LEU A 731 -2.98 14.25 5.18
N ASN A 732 -2.30 13.50 6.05
CA ASN A 732 -2.80 12.31 6.73
C ASN A 732 -4.13 12.59 7.44
N GLY A 733 -5.12 11.74 7.18
CA GLY A 733 -6.45 11.85 7.75
C GLY A 733 -7.41 12.70 6.91
N PHE A 734 -6.99 13.18 5.74
CA PHE A 734 -7.89 13.85 4.80
C PHE A 734 -9.00 12.90 4.32
N ASN A 735 -8.66 11.70 3.84
CA ASN A 735 -9.66 10.70 3.44
C ASN A 735 -10.58 10.29 4.61
N ASP A 736 -10.05 10.19 5.83
CA ASP A 736 -10.87 9.94 7.03
C ASP A 736 -11.85 11.09 7.28
N ALA A 737 -11.41 12.34 7.11
CA ALA A 737 -12.24 13.51 7.33
C ALA A 737 -13.40 13.60 6.33
N LEU A 738 -13.21 13.11 5.10
CA LEU A 738 -14.30 12.93 4.12
C LEU A 738 -15.36 11.92 4.60
N LEU A 739 -15.00 10.97 5.46
CA LEU A 739 -15.93 10.04 6.12
C LEU A 739 -16.46 10.58 7.46
N MET A 740 -16.27 11.88 7.75
CA MET A 740 -16.59 12.51 9.03
C MET A 740 -15.86 11.86 10.21
N ARG A 741 -14.59 11.49 10.02
CA ARG A 741 -13.73 10.86 11.02
C ARG A 741 -12.44 11.67 11.20
N LYS A 742 -11.91 11.67 12.42
CA LYS A 742 -10.60 12.25 12.73
C LYS A 742 -9.71 11.16 13.32
N LEU A 743 -8.61 10.85 12.64
CA LEU A 743 -7.55 10.05 13.22
C LEU A 743 -6.86 10.88 14.32
N THR A 744 -7.00 10.44 15.57
CA THR A 744 -6.42 11.15 16.71
C THR A 744 -6.06 10.16 17.81
N ARG A 745 -5.31 10.61 18.81
CA ARG A 745 -5.04 9.80 20.01
C ARG A 745 -6.31 9.68 20.83
N GLN A 746 -6.52 8.52 21.43
CA GLN A 746 -7.82 8.16 22.00
C GLN A 746 -7.69 7.81 23.46
N LEU A 747 -8.64 8.29 24.25
CA LEU A 747 -8.75 7.90 25.65
C LEU A 747 -9.36 6.50 25.75
N PRO A 748 -9.05 5.74 26.82
CA PRO A 748 -9.82 4.56 27.16
C PRO A 748 -11.31 4.90 27.30
N ILE A 749 -12.20 3.98 26.92
CA ILE A 749 -13.64 4.15 27.17
C ILE A 749 -13.85 4.13 28.68
N ALA A 750 -14.25 5.28 29.23
CA ALA A 750 -14.55 5.45 30.64
C ALA A 750 -15.49 6.64 30.86
N ASP A 751 -16.18 6.63 31.99
CA ASP A 751 -16.95 7.76 32.51
C ASP A 751 -16.50 8.04 33.96
N PRO A 752 -15.42 8.82 34.16
CA PRO A 752 -14.80 9.00 35.48
C PRO A 752 -15.70 9.74 36.47
N LEU A 753 -16.60 10.60 35.99
CA LEU A 753 -17.54 11.37 36.81
C LEU A 753 -18.91 10.69 36.95
N GLY A 754 -19.19 9.70 36.10
CA GLY A 754 -20.46 8.98 36.09
C GLY A 754 -20.78 8.29 37.41
N PHE A 755 -22.08 8.21 37.73
CA PHE A 755 -22.56 7.35 38.82
C PHE A 755 -22.17 5.89 38.58
N PRO A 756 -22.17 5.02 39.63
CA PRO A 756 -21.76 3.61 39.49
C PRO A 756 -22.49 2.83 38.38
N GLY A 757 -23.72 3.21 38.02
CA GLY A 757 -24.44 2.63 36.89
C GLY A 757 -23.86 3.03 35.52
N HIS A 758 -23.46 4.29 35.35
CA HIS A 758 -22.83 4.80 34.12
C HIS A 758 -21.40 4.28 33.97
N GLN A 759 -20.65 4.18 35.07
CA GLN A 759 -19.31 3.55 35.06
C GLN A 759 -19.36 2.08 34.62
N ARG A 760 -20.36 1.32 35.07
CA ARG A 760 -20.60 -0.06 34.59
C ARG A 760 -20.97 -0.08 33.12
N PHE A 761 -21.86 0.82 32.69
CA PHE A 761 -22.22 0.94 31.28
C PHE A 761 -21.01 1.28 30.40
N ALA A 762 -20.13 2.19 30.83
CA ALA A 762 -18.88 2.48 30.15
C ALA A 762 -17.98 1.25 30.05
N ALA A 763 -17.89 0.43 31.11
CA ALA A 763 -17.13 -0.82 31.08
C ALA A 763 -17.74 -1.85 30.10
N ASP A 764 -19.07 -1.97 30.04
CA ASP A 764 -19.76 -2.83 29.07
C ASP A 764 -19.46 -2.38 27.63
N VAL A 765 -19.51 -1.07 27.37
CA VAL A 765 -19.16 -0.49 26.06
C VAL A 765 -17.68 -0.71 25.73
N ALA A 766 -16.78 -0.52 26.70
CA ALA A 766 -15.35 -0.78 26.53
C ALA A 766 -15.08 -2.23 26.12
N GLN A 767 -15.77 -3.19 26.76
CA GLN A 767 -15.68 -4.59 26.42
C GLN A 767 -16.21 -4.88 25.01
N ALA A 768 -17.35 -4.28 24.63
CA ALA A 768 -17.96 -4.49 23.31
C ALA A 768 -17.12 -3.90 22.16
N VAL A 769 -16.56 -2.70 22.35
CA VAL A 769 -15.71 -2.02 21.36
C VAL A 769 -14.34 -2.71 21.21
N GLY A 770 -13.75 -3.17 22.32
CA GLY A 770 -12.40 -3.75 22.31
C GLY A 770 -11.34 -2.75 21.85
N ALA A 771 -10.44 -3.16 20.95
CA ALA A 771 -9.34 -2.33 20.46
C ALA A 771 -9.72 -1.33 19.34
N GLN A 772 -10.99 -1.27 18.93
CA GLN A 772 -11.44 -0.52 17.75
C GLN A 772 -11.83 0.93 18.09
N THR A 773 -10.88 1.69 18.64
CA THR A 773 -11.13 3.05 19.16
C THR A 773 -10.47 4.15 18.33
N ARG A 774 -9.91 3.86 17.15
CA ARG A 774 -8.94 4.74 16.45
C ARG A 774 -9.50 6.11 16.04
N HIS A 775 -10.75 6.20 15.62
CA HIS A 775 -11.31 7.39 14.98
C HIS A 775 -12.32 8.10 15.87
N ALA A 776 -12.15 9.42 16.06
CA ALA A 776 -13.18 10.26 16.65
C ALA A 776 -14.17 10.71 15.56
N PRO A 777 -15.48 10.77 15.82
CA PRO A 777 -16.45 11.29 14.86
C PRO A 777 -16.31 12.81 14.71
N GLN A 778 -16.57 13.34 13.51
CA GLN A 778 -16.69 14.77 13.22
C GLN A 778 -18.08 15.11 12.68
N PRO A 779 -19.11 15.23 13.55
CA PRO A 779 -20.51 15.42 13.13
C PRO A 779 -20.79 16.71 12.35
N LEU A 780 -19.86 17.68 12.37
CA LEU A 780 -20.00 18.99 11.74
C LEU A 780 -19.31 19.09 10.37
N SER A 781 -18.55 18.07 9.97
CA SER A 781 -17.94 17.98 8.63
C SER A 781 -18.95 17.46 7.61
N ASP A 782 -18.75 17.75 6.34
CA ASP A 782 -19.57 17.14 5.28
C ASP A 782 -19.16 15.69 5.01
N PHE A 783 -20.16 14.86 4.69
CA PHE A 783 -20.00 13.46 4.35
C PHE A 783 -19.71 13.30 2.86
N ASN A 784 -18.49 12.91 2.49
CA ASN A 784 -18.04 12.75 1.10
C ASN A 784 -17.35 11.38 0.87
N PRO A 785 -18.08 10.24 0.97
CA PRO A 785 -17.50 8.91 0.80
C PRO A 785 -16.89 8.64 -0.59
N ILE A 786 -17.30 9.41 -1.60
CA ILE A 786 -16.70 9.42 -2.94
C ILE A 786 -15.89 10.71 -3.07
N ARG A 787 -14.56 10.60 -2.98
CA ARG A 787 -13.61 11.69 -3.19
C ARG A 787 -13.56 12.01 -4.68
N ALA A 788 -14.40 12.93 -5.13
CA ALA A 788 -14.46 13.39 -6.51
C ALA A 788 -14.63 14.91 -6.53
N GLY A 789 -13.69 15.65 -7.12
CA GLY A 789 -13.73 17.10 -7.07
C GLY A 789 -12.38 17.76 -7.22
N ALA A 790 -12.16 18.83 -6.48
CA ALA A 790 -10.91 19.59 -6.45
C ALA A 790 -10.52 19.96 -5.01
N LEU A 791 -9.24 20.18 -4.80
CA LEU A 791 -8.64 20.59 -3.53
C LEU A 791 -7.91 21.93 -3.71
N ARG A 792 -8.09 22.83 -2.76
CA ARG A 792 -7.32 24.08 -2.65
C ARG A 792 -6.58 24.10 -1.32
N VAL A 793 -5.29 24.42 -1.33
CA VAL A 793 -4.54 24.61 -0.08
C VAL A 793 -4.76 26.04 0.40
N LEU A 794 -5.25 26.19 1.64
CA LEU A 794 -5.52 27.50 2.24
C LEU A 794 -4.33 27.98 3.08
N ARG A 795 -3.79 27.09 3.91
CA ARG A 795 -2.72 27.44 4.85
C ARG A 795 -1.81 26.26 5.12
N LEU A 796 -0.51 26.53 5.16
CA LEU A 796 0.54 25.59 5.53
C LEU A 796 1.47 26.26 6.54
N ARG A 797 1.81 25.55 7.60
CA ARG A 797 2.73 26.03 8.63
C ARG A 797 3.68 24.95 9.08
N ILE A 798 4.97 25.24 8.98
CA ILE A 798 6.04 24.38 9.47
C ILE A 798 6.34 24.73 10.93
N LEU A 799 6.53 23.71 11.77
CA LEU A 799 6.94 23.83 13.15
C LEU A 799 8.33 23.23 13.35
N ASP A 800 9.22 23.96 14.02
CA ASP A 800 10.51 23.44 14.45
C ASP A 800 10.43 22.63 15.75
N ASN A 801 11.55 22.07 16.19
CA ASN A 801 11.68 21.30 17.42
C ASN A 801 11.43 22.10 18.71
N PHE A 802 11.52 23.44 18.69
CA PHE A 802 11.20 24.31 19.84
C PHE A 802 9.75 24.80 19.83
N GLY A 803 8.98 24.48 18.78
CA GLY A 803 7.60 24.94 18.57
C GLY A 803 7.51 26.28 17.84
N THR A 804 8.61 26.83 17.33
CA THR A 804 8.58 28.04 16.49
C THR A 804 7.88 27.73 15.19
N ALA A 805 6.95 28.59 14.78
CA ALA A 805 6.17 28.42 13.57
C ALA A 805 6.68 29.29 12.41
N GLN A 806 6.63 28.73 11.20
CA GLN A 806 6.81 29.43 9.94
C GLN A 806 5.62 29.14 9.01
N ASP A 807 4.83 30.17 8.71
CA ASP A 807 3.80 30.08 7.68
C ASP A 807 4.46 30.03 6.29
N VAL A 808 3.98 29.12 5.43
CA VAL A 808 4.46 28.94 4.05
C VAL A 808 3.49 29.62 3.10
N ASN A 809 4.02 30.33 2.10
CA ASN A 809 3.19 30.95 1.07
C ASN A 809 2.58 29.87 0.15
N ALA A 810 1.25 29.71 0.21
CA ALA A 810 0.48 28.78 -0.59
C ALA A 810 -0.19 29.42 -1.83
N ASP A 811 0.12 30.68 -2.18
CA ASP A 811 -0.49 31.39 -3.32
C ASP A 811 -0.07 30.82 -4.69
N ARG A 812 1.04 30.07 -4.75
CA ARG A 812 1.63 29.52 -5.97
C ARG A 812 1.91 28.04 -5.82
N ILE A 813 0.83 27.26 -5.86
CA ILE A 813 0.92 25.80 -5.85
C ILE A 813 1.29 25.31 -7.25
N ARG A 814 2.08 24.24 -7.30
CA ARG A 814 2.39 23.50 -8.53
C ARG A 814 1.85 22.07 -8.37
N THR A 815 1.46 21.45 -9.47
CA THR A 815 1.00 20.06 -9.46
C THR A 815 1.30 19.41 -10.82
N THR A 816 1.25 18.08 -10.87
CA THR A 816 1.50 17.31 -12.08
C THR A 816 0.42 17.52 -13.11
N THR A 817 0.74 17.21 -14.36
CA THR A 817 -0.17 17.35 -15.51
C THR A 817 -1.50 16.62 -15.30
N GLN A 818 -1.51 15.47 -14.62
CA GLN A 818 -2.73 14.70 -14.32
C GLN A 818 -3.65 15.36 -13.30
N LEU A 819 -3.08 16.14 -12.37
CA LEU A 819 -3.83 16.81 -11.31
C LEU A 819 -4.08 18.29 -11.62
N ARG A 820 -3.58 18.79 -12.76
CA ARG A 820 -3.69 20.20 -13.16
C ARG A 820 -5.12 20.54 -13.58
N MET A 821 -5.65 21.64 -13.05
CA MET A 821 -6.92 22.21 -13.50
C MET A 821 -6.66 23.42 -14.43
N PRO A 822 -7.01 23.36 -15.73
CA PRO A 822 -6.64 24.41 -16.70
C PRO A 822 -7.12 25.83 -16.35
N GLU A 823 -8.29 25.97 -15.73
CA GLU A 823 -8.88 27.28 -15.39
C GLU A 823 -8.59 27.73 -13.95
N HIS A 824 -8.08 26.83 -13.12
CA HIS A 824 -7.76 27.06 -11.71
C HIS A 824 -6.35 26.51 -11.40
N PRO A 825 -5.29 27.21 -11.84
CA PRO A 825 -3.91 26.72 -11.67
C PRO A 825 -3.46 26.63 -10.20
N ASP A 826 -4.19 27.27 -9.29
CA ASP A 826 -4.03 27.21 -7.83
C ASP A 826 -4.79 26.02 -7.19
N TRP A 827 -5.53 25.23 -7.98
CA TRP A 827 -6.30 24.07 -7.51
C TRP A 827 -5.68 22.77 -7.99
N VAL A 828 -5.95 21.71 -7.23
CA VAL A 828 -5.49 20.35 -7.51
C VAL A 828 -6.72 19.50 -7.79
N ALA A 829 -6.78 18.87 -8.96
CA ALA A 829 -7.85 17.94 -9.28
C ALA A 829 -7.78 16.73 -8.35
N MET A 830 -8.94 16.27 -7.87
CA MET A 830 -9.08 15.08 -7.06
C MET A 830 -9.89 14.05 -7.85
N PRO A 831 -9.22 13.12 -8.56
CA PRO A 831 -9.89 12.07 -9.33
C PRO A 831 -10.86 11.26 -8.43
N PRO A 832 -11.98 10.75 -8.99
CA PRO A 832 -12.93 9.94 -8.25
C PRO A 832 -12.28 8.73 -7.57
N ARG A 833 -12.36 8.65 -6.25
CA ARG A 833 -11.89 7.51 -5.44
C ARG A 833 -12.86 7.25 -4.29
N LEU A 834 -12.94 6.01 -3.81
CA LEU A 834 -13.68 5.66 -2.60
C LEU A 834 -12.80 5.93 -1.37
N ALA A 835 -13.26 6.78 -0.45
CA ALA A 835 -12.51 7.09 0.78
C ALA A 835 -12.51 5.92 1.79
N GLN A 836 -13.43 4.95 1.62
CA GLN A 836 -13.43 3.68 2.34
C GLN A 836 -12.67 2.61 1.53
N PRO A 837 -11.90 1.71 2.17
CA PRO A 837 -11.21 0.63 1.45
C PRO A 837 -12.18 -0.22 0.64
N ALA A 838 -11.87 -0.40 -0.64
CA ALA A 838 -12.72 -1.10 -1.62
C ALA A 838 -11.90 -1.91 -2.61
N ARG A 839 -12.50 -2.85 -3.35
CA ARG A 839 -11.83 -3.59 -4.42
C ARG A 839 -12.75 -3.87 -5.59
N LEU A 840 -12.16 -3.83 -6.79
CA LEU A 840 -12.73 -4.45 -7.98
C LEU A 840 -12.38 -5.95 -7.91
N SER A 841 -13.41 -6.79 -7.83
CA SER A 841 -13.29 -8.24 -7.96
C SER A 841 -13.60 -8.61 -9.39
N PHE A 842 -12.64 -9.26 -10.04
CA PHE A 842 -12.77 -9.79 -11.40
C PHE A 842 -12.13 -11.17 -11.43
N GLU A 843 -12.93 -12.20 -11.64
CA GLU A 843 -12.54 -13.58 -11.34
C GLU A 843 -13.09 -14.58 -12.36
N TRP A 844 -12.28 -15.58 -12.70
CA TRP A 844 -12.68 -16.72 -13.54
C TRP A 844 -13.65 -17.63 -12.79
N LEU A 845 -14.74 -17.99 -13.47
CA LEU A 845 -15.68 -19.01 -13.01
C LEU A 845 -15.43 -20.31 -13.72
N ASP A 846 -15.64 -21.42 -13.01
CA ASP A 846 -15.58 -22.74 -13.59
C ASP A 846 -16.68 -22.96 -14.64
N ALA A 847 -16.35 -23.62 -15.75
CA ALA A 847 -17.26 -23.83 -16.86
C ALA A 847 -18.40 -24.82 -16.55
N GLN A 848 -18.23 -25.65 -15.51
CA GLN A 848 -19.17 -26.69 -15.11
C GLN A 848 -20.01 -26.32 -13.88
N ASP A 849 -19.71 -25.20 -13.23
CA ASP A 849 -20.38 -24.75 -12.01
C ASP A 849 -20.73 -23.25 -12.11
N ASP A 850 -21.84 -22.87 -11.50
CA ASP A 850 -22.42 -21.53 -11.64
C ASP A 850 -21.86 -20.50 -10.65
N ILE A 851 -21.11 -20.94 -9.64
CA ILE A 851 -20.62 -20.09 -8.56
C ILE A 851 -19.16 -20.36 -8.17
N ARG A 852 -18.61 -21.53 -8.55
CA ARG A 852 -17.23 -21.95 -8.24
C ARG A 852 -16.22 -21.11 -9.02
N GLN A 853 -15.28 -20.51 -8.29
CA GLN A 853 -14.11 -19.87 -8.87
C GLN A 853 -13.09 -20.91 -9.32
N THR A 854 -12.32 -20.60 -10.36
CA THR A 854 -11.16 -21.43 -10.73
C THR A 854 -10.00 -21.18 -9.76
N ASN A 855 -9.29 -22.23 -9.34
CA ASN A 855 -8.22 -22.14 -8.34
C ASN A 855 -6.82 -22.47 -8.91
N GLY A 856 -6.67 -22.44 -10.24
CA GLY A 856 -5.41 -22.76 -10.93
C GLY A 856 -5.06 -24.25 -10.95
N LEU A 857 -5.86 -25.12 -10.32
CA LEU A 857 -5.73 -26.57 -10.43
C LEU A 857 -6.35 -27.05 -11.75
N PRO A 858 -5.83 -28.12 -12.39
CA PRO A 858 -6.31 -28.60 -13.69
C PRO A 858 -7.76 -29.10 -13.72
N ASP A 859 -8.40 -29.25 -12.56
CA ASP A 859 -9.75 -29.79 -12.42
C ASP A 859 -10.85 -28.73 -12.37
N THR A 860 -10.47 -27.44 -12.40
CA THR A 860 -11.38 -26.31 -12.66
C THR A 860 -10.88 -25.58 -13.90
N SER A 861 -11.78 -25.24 -14.82
CA SER A 861 -11.40 -24.54 -16.05
C SER A 861 -12.47 -23.52 -16.41
N PRO A 862 -12.09 -22.27 -16.78
CA PRO A 862 -13.08 -21.31 -17.22
C PRO A 862 -13.62 -21.59 -18.63
N ILE A 863 -13.01 -22.53 -19.36
CA ILE A 863 -13.29 -22.79 -20.77
C ILE A 863 -14.53 -23.68 -20.93
N CYS A 864 -15.58 -23.11 -21.49
CA CYS A 864 -16.83 -23.79 -21.83
C CYS A 864 -16.73 -24.57 -23.16
N GLY A 865 -15.84 -24.13 -24.05
CA GLY A 865 -15.62 -24.69 -25.39
C GLY A 865 -14.86 -23.72 -26.28
N TRP A 866 -14.72 -24.08 -27.55
CA TRP A 866 -13.95 -23.33 -28.51
C TRP A 866 -14.74 -22.98 -29.75
N LEU A 867 -14.48 -21.79 -30.28
CA LEU A 867 -14.98 -21.31 -31.56
C LEU A 867 -13.78 -21.00 -32.45
N ILE A 868 -13.79 -21.52 -33.68
CA ILE A 868 -12.72 -21.30 -34.64
C ILE A 868 -13.34 -20.69 -35.91
N PRO A 869 -13.03 -19.42 -36.24
CA PRO A 869 -13.45 -18.81 -37.49
C PRO A 869 -12.85 -19.57 -38.69
N ASP A 870 -13.69 -19.97 -39.64
CA ASP A 870 -13.28 -20.53 -40.93
C ASP A 870 -13.41 -19.44 -42.01
N HIS A 871 -12.28 -18.83 -42.35
CA HIS A 871 -12.22 -17.77 -43.35
C HIS A 871 -12.44 -18.27 -44.79
N LEU A 872 -12.39 -19.59 -45.05
CA LEU A 872 -12.60 -20.13 -46.41
C LEU A 872 -14.08 -20.23 -46.77
N ASP A 873 -14.92 -20.59 -45.80
CA ASP A 873 -16.32 -20.95 -46.00
C ASP A 873 -17.31 -20.03 -45.25
N ALA A 874 -16.82 -18.90 -44.70
CA ALA A 874 -17.57 -17.96 -43.87
C ALA A 874 -18.36 -18.70 -42.77
N GLY A 875 -17.64 -19.57 -42.05
CA GLY A 875 -18.19 -20.45 -41.03
C GLY A 875 -17.53 -20.26 -39.67
N LEU A 876 -18.14 -20.83 -38.64
CA LEU A 876 -17.64 -20.85 -37.26
C LEU A 876 -17.68 -22.29 -36.76
N ALA A 877 -16.53 -22.94 -36.69
CA ALA A 877 -16.40 -24.29 -36.17
C ALA A 877 -16.47 -24.29 -34.65
N VAL A 878 -17.20 -25.25 -34.08
CA VAL A 878 -17.51 -25.37 -32.65
C VAL A 878 -16.89 -26.66 -32.11
N TYR A 879 -16.14 -26.54 -31.02
CA TYR A 879 -15.50 -27.66 -30.32
C TYR A 879 -15.85 -27.65 -28.83
N ALA A 880 -15.87 -28.82 -28.21
CA ALA A 880 -16.01 -28.95 -26.76
C ALA A 880 -14.72 -28.53 -26.05
N ALA A 881 -14.78 -28.31 -24.73
CA ALA A 881 -13.64 -27.81 -23.95
C ALA A 881 -12.35 -28.63 -24.10
N ASP A 882 -12.45 -29.94 -24.35
CA ASP A 882 -11.33 -30.86 -24.57
C ASP A 882 -10.74 -30.82 -26.00
N GLY A 883 -11.28 -29.99 -26.89
CA GLY A 883 -10.86 -29.88 -28.29
C GLY A 883 -11.56 -30.86 -29.24
N SER A 884 -12.57 -31.61 -28.79
CA SER A 884 -13.35 -32.49 -29.67
C SER A 884 -14.33 -31.71 -30.57
N ALA A 885 -14.39 -32.08 -31.86
CA ALA A 885 -15.24 -31.41 -32.84
C ALA A 885 -16.74 -31.71 -32.62
N ILE A 886 -17.56 -30.65 -32.58
CA ILE A 886 -19.02 -30.74 -32.39
C ILE A 886 -19.76 -30.49 -33.71
N GLY A 887 -19.51 -29.35 -34.36
CA GLY A 887 -20.25 -28.90 -35.54
C GLY A 887 -19.79 -27.52 -36.00
N ALA A 888 -20.47 -26.92 -36.98
CA ALA A 888 -20.16 -25.59 -37.49
C ALA A 888 -21.42 -24.79 -37.84
N LEU A 889 -21.38 -23.48 -37.58
CA LEU A 889 -22.36 -22.52 -38.06
C LEU A 889 -21.87 -21.86 -39.34
N HIS A 890 -22.75 -21.67 -40.32
CA HIS A 890 -22.44 -20.95 -41.56
C HIS A 890 -23.40 -19.79 -41.75
N ALA A 891 -22.91 -18.69 -42.34
CA ALA A 891 -23.70 -17.52 -42.72
C ALA A 891 -24.62 -17.78 -43.94
N LEU A 892 -25.30 -18.93 -43.94
CA LEU A 892 -26.28 -19.38 -44.93
C LEU A 892 -27.62 -19.67 -44.23
N PRO A 893 -28.77 -19.52 -44.90
CA PRO A 893 -30.06 -19.85 -44.31
C PRO A 893 -30.17 -21.34 -43.94
N ASP A 894 -30.68 -21.64 -42.75
CA ASP A 894 -30.99 -23.00 -42.36
C ASP A 894 -32.16 -23.58 -43.19
N ALA A 895 -32.07 -24.87 -43.53
CA ALA A 895 -33.05 -25.53 -44.40
C ALA A 895 -34.42 -25.72 -43.72
N ALA A 896 -34.45 -25.88 -42.40
CA ALA A 896 -35.66 -26.01 -41.60
C ALA A 896 -36.17 -24.64 -41.11
N GLN A 897 -35.25 -23.71 -40.81
CA GLN A 897 -35.56 -22.36 -40.33
C GLN A 897 -34.82 -21.29 -41.14
N PRO A 898 -35.34 -20.81 -42.29
CA PRO A 898 -34.61 -19.89 -43.17
C PRO A 898 -34.23 -18.53 -42.58
N GLN A 899 -34.76 -18.17 -41.41
CA GLN A 899 -34.40 -16.97 -40.65
C GLN A 899 -33.15 -17.18 -39.77
N SER A 900 -32.77 -18.43 -39.52
CA SER A 900 -31.62 -18.83 -38.70
C SER A 900 -30.41 -19.17 -39.58
N ALA A 901 -29.21 -19.08 -39.01
CA ALA A 901 -27.98 -19.50 -39.64
C ALA A 901 -27.88 -21.04 -39.72
N GLN A 902 -27.22 -21.55 -40.75
CA GLN A 902 -27.18 -22.98 -41.01
C GLN A 902 -26.23 -23.72 -40.05
N TRP A 903 -26.74 -24.73 -39.35
CA TRP A 903 -25.95 -25.66 -38.55
C TRP A 903 -25.56 -26.90 -39.38
N ARG A 904 -24.27 -27.26 -39.40
CA ARG A 904 -23.74 -28.45 -40.09
C ARG A 904 -22.81 -29.25 -39.20
N GLU A 905 -22.67 -30.54 -39.53
CA GLU A 905 -21.66 -31.41 -38.96
C GLU A 905 -20.26 -31.10 -39.48
N LEU A 906 -19.29 -31.28 -38.61
CA LEU A 906 -17.89 -31.42 -39.00
C LEU A 906 -17.56 -32.90 -39.27
N PRO A 907 -16.68 -33.18 -40.25
CA PRO A 907 -16.21 -34.54 -40.52
C PRO A 907 -15.52 -35.16 -39.29
N GLY A 908 -15.95 -36.35 -38.89
CA GLY A 908 -15.47 -37.03 -37.67
C GLY A 908 -16.16 -36.60 -36.37
N GLY A 909 -17.06 -35.62 -36.40
CA GLY A 909 -17.94 -35.28 -35.28
C GLY A 909 -19.12 -36.26 -35.14
N ALA A 910 -19.63 -36.43 -33.92
CA ALA A 910 -20.88 -37.13 -33.70
C ALA A 910 -22.04 -36.15 -33.95
N LEU A 911 -22.81 -36.34 -35.03
CA LEU A 911 -23.98 -35.54 -35.36
C LEU A 911 -24.94 -35.41 -34.16
N GLY A 912 -24.97 -34.22 -33.56
CA GLY A 912 -25.91 -33.84 -32.53
C GLY A 912 -26.63 -32.55 -32.92
N PRO A 913 -27.93 -32.42 -32.59
CA PRO A 913 -28.58 -31.12 -32.66
C PRO A 913 -27.89 -30.16 -31.66
N ILE A 914 -28.03 -28.83 -31.80
CA ILE A 914 -27.37 -27.85 -30.92
C ILE A 914 -27.67 -28.17 -29.44
N GLU A 915 -28.87 -28.69 -29.15
CA GLU A 915 -29.30 -29.11 -27.82
C GLU A 915 -28.47 -30.25 -27.20
N ALA A 916 -27.72 -31.00 -28.01
CA ALA A 916 -26.84 -32.07 -27.57
C ALA A 916 -25.46 -31.57 -27.08
N ILE A 917 -25.12 -30.29 -27.26
CA ILE A 917 -23.88 -29.70 -26.75
C ILE A 917 -23.85 -29.81 -25.22
N ALA A 918 -22.92 -30.58 -24.67
CA ALA A 918 -22.90 -30.92 -23.24
C ALA A 918 -22.80 -29.69 -22.33
N ASN A 919 -21.90 -28.75 -22.62
CA ASN A 919 -21.75 -27.53 -21.84
C ASN A 919 -22.93 -26.56 -22.11
N PRO A 920 -23.69 -26.15 -21.08
CA PRO A 920 -24.89 -25.34 -21.26
C PRO A 920 -24.60 -23.92 -21.77
N ARG A 921 -23.40 -23.37 -21.50
CA ARG A 921 -23.01 -22.01 -21.87
C ARG A 921 -22.55 -21.96 -23.32
N LEU A 922 -21.70 -22.91 -23.72
CA LEU A 922 -21.36 -23.10 -25.13
C LEU A 922 -22.62 -23.31 -25.98
N ARG A 923 -23.53 -24.16 -25.50
CA ARG A 923 -24.83 -24.38 -26.16
C ARG A 923 -25.61 -23.08 -26.32
N ALA A 924 -25.70 -22.26 -25.28
CA ALA A 924 -26.42 -21.00 -25.33
C ALA A 924 -25.79 -20.01 -26.32
N VAL A 925 -24.46 -19.93 -26.38
CA VAL A 925 -23.73 -19.08 -27.35
C VAL A 925 -23.99 -19.55 -28.78
N VAL A 926 -23.85 -20.85 -29.04
CA VAL A 926 -24.10 -21.44 -30.37
C VAL A 926 -25.56 -21.25 -30.80
N GLN A 927 -26.52 -21.49 -29.89
CA GLN A 927 -27.93 -21.26 -30.15
C GLN A 927 -28.22 -19.78 -30.44
N ARG A 928 -27.61 -18.86 -29.70
CA ARG A 928 -27.75 -17.42 -29.93
C ARG A 928 -27.29 -17.04 -31.34
N LEU A 929 -26.10 -17.49 -31.74
CA LEU A 929 -25.52 -17.21 -33.06
C LEU A 929 -26.28 -17.89 -34.20
N HIS A 930 -26.90 -19.04 -33.94
CA HIS A 930 -27.83 -19.68 -34.88
C HIS A 930 -29.07 -18.80 -35.09
N ASP A 931 -29.67 -18.30 -34.01
CA ASP A 931 -30.94 -17.58 -34.04
C ASP A 931 -30.82 -16.11 -34.50
N THR A 932 -29.62 -15.52 -34.54
CA THR A 932 -29.41 -14.18 -35.12
C THR A 932 -29.58 -14.15 -36.64
N GLY A 933 -29.48 -15.30 -37.30
CA GLY A 933 -29.66 -15.45 -38.74
C GLY A 933 -28.38 -15.23 -39.56
N PRO A 934 -28.41 -15.59 -40.85
CA PRO A 934 -27.21 -15.68 -41.68
C PRO A 934 -26.51 -14.34 -41.91
N THR A 935 -27.26 -13.25 -42.10
CA THR A 935 -26.67 -11.93 -42.33
C THR A 935 -25.96 -11.40 -41.09
N ALA A 936 -26.60 -11.50 -39.92
CA ALA A 936 -26.01 -11.05 -38.66
C ALA A 936 -24.80 -11.89 -38.26
N LEU A 937 -24.83 -13.21 -38.51
CA LEU A 937 -23.67 -14.08 -38.31
C LEU A 937 -22.50 -13.68 -39.23
N GLY A 938 -22.78 -13.34 -40.50
CA GLY A 938 -21.76 -12.84 -41.43
C GLY A 938 -21.09 -11.57 -40.91
N THR A 939 -21.87 -10.58 -40.47
CA THR A 939 -21.35 -9.35 -39.86
C THR A 939 -20.54 -9.64 -38.59
N PHE A 940 -21.03 -10.54 -37.74
CA PHE A 940 -20.32 -10.96 -36.53
C PHE A 940 -18.94 -11.57 -36.85
N LEU A 941 -18.82 -12.41 -37.88
CA LEU A 941 -17.54 -12.98 -38.30
C LEU A 941 -16.58 -11.92 -38.84
N GLU A 942 -17.06 -10.98 -39.66
CA GLU A 942 -16.26 -9.84 -40.12
C GLU A 942 -15.76 -8.97 -38.95
N ASP A 943 -16.62 -8.77 -37.95
CA ASP A 943 -16.29 -8.04 -36.73
C ASP A 943 -15.22 -8.75 -35.88
N LEU A 944 -15.34 -10.07 -35.70
CA LEU A 944 -14.32 -10.88 -35.02
C LEU A 944 -12.96 -10.80 -35.71
N ASP A 945 -12.94 -10.96 -37.05
CA ASP A 945 -11.71 -10.90 -37.84
C ASP A 945 -11.04 -9.53 -37.75
N ALA A 946 -11.83 -8.46 -37.67
CA ALA A 946 -11.31 -7.10 -37.48
C ALA A 946 -10.77 -6.90 -36.05
N THR A 947 -11.37 -7.48 -35.02
CA THR A 947 -10.85 -7.39 -33.63
C THR A 947 -9.55 -8.16 -33.47
N LEU A 948 -9.46 -9.37 -34.02
CA LEU A 948 -8.28 -10.23 -33.93
C LEU A 948 -7.01 -9.63 -34.53
N GLN A 949 -7.14 -8.70 -35.48
CA GLN A 949 -5.99 -7.96 -36.05
C GLN A 949 -5.26 -7.09 -35.00
N TYR A 950 -5.89 -6.81 -33.87
CA TYR A 950 -5.34 -5.98 -32.79
C TYR A 950 -4.95 -6.80 -31.54
N ILE A 951 -4.95 -8.14 -31.63
CA ILE A 951 -4.59 -9.05 -30.53
C ILE A 951 -3.33 -9.83 -30.94
N GLU A 952 -2.19 -9.53 -30.30
CA GLU A 952 -0.91 -10.22 -30.49
C GLU A 952 -0.27 -10.54 -29.13
N PRO A 953 -0.73 -11.60 -28.43
CA PRO A 953 -0.22 -11.96 -27.11
C PRO A 953 1.28 -12.28 -27.13
N GLU A 954 2.00 -12.09 -26.02
CA GLU A 954 3.48 -12.26 -26.01
C GLU A 954 3.96 -13.66 -26.48
N ASP A 955 3.18 -14.72 -26.22
CA ASP A 955 3.48 -16.10 -26.62
C ASP A 955 3.12 -16.44 -28.09
N TYR A 956 2.65 -15.46 -28.87
CA TYR A 956 2.13 -15.65 -30.23
C TYR A 956 3.18 -16.15 -31.24
N ALA A 957 4.46 -15.82 -31.03
CA ALA A 957 5.56 -16.14 -31.95
C ALA A 957 5.79 -17.65 -32.16
N GLN A 958 5.40 -18.51 -31.21
CA GLN A 958 5.65 -19.96 -31.30
C GLN A 958 4.68 -20.69 -32.26
N HIS A 959 3.59 -20.06 -32.70
CA HIS A 959 2.50 -20.74 -33.44
C HIS A 959 2.01 -20.03 -34.72
N ARG A 960 2.72 -19.00 -35.22
CA ARG A 960 2.31 -18.20 -36.40
C ARG A 960 1.92 -19.04 -37.63
N GLY A 961 2.64 -20.13 -37.94
CA GLY A 961 2.35 -20.98 -39.11
C GLY A 961 1.01 -21.71 -39.03
N ARG A 962 0.62 -22.14 -37.82
CA ARG A 962 -0.58 -22.95 -37.59
C ARG A 962 -1.87 -22.11 -37.58
N ALA A 963 -1.83 -20.91 -37.00
CA ALA A 963 -2.99 -20.01 -36.93
C ALA A 963 -3.43 -19.49 -38.32
N VAL A 964 -2.47 -19.30 -39.24
CA VAL A 964 -2.73 -18.84 -40.62
C VAL A 964 -3.54 -19.87 -41.43
N LEU A 965 -3.42 -21.16 -41.10
CA LEU A 965 -4.15 -22.23 -41.79
C LEU A 965 -5.41 -22.68 -41.04
N MET A 966 -5.38 -22.68 -39.71
CA MET A 966 -6.43 -23.26 -38.87
C MET A 966 -7.48 -22.26 -38.38
N GLY A 967 -7.28 -20.94 -38.60
CA GLY A 967 -8.00 -19.91 -37.85
C GLY A 967 -7.49 -19.82 -36.41
N GLN A 968 -7.73 -18.69 -35.74
CA GLN A 968 -7.31 -18.47 -34.35
C GLN A 968 -8.35 -19.10 -33.39
N PRO A 969 -7.99 -20.10 -32.57
CA PRO A 969 -8.96 -20.71 -31.65
C PRO A 969 -9.37 -19.75 -30.54
N LEU A 970 -10.67 -19.47 -30.45
CA LEU A 970 -11.25 -18.57 -29.47
C LEU A 970 -11.91 -19.37 -28.35
N ALA A 971 -11.58 -19.06 -27.10
CA ALA A 971 -12.17 -19.69 -25.94
C ALA A 971 -13.49 -18.99 -25.57
N VAL A 972 -14.55 -19.77 -25.37
CA VAL A 972 -15.76 -19.31 -24.68
C VAL A 972 -15.54 -19.52 -23.20
N VAL A 973 -15.52 -18.43 -22.42
CA VAL A 973 -15.16 -18.46 -20.99
C VAL A 973 -16.18 -17.76 -20.13
N ARG A 974 -16.16 -18.04 -18.82
CA ARG A 974 -17.01 -17.35 -17.84
C ARG A 974 -16.21 -16.56 -16.82
N ALA A 975 -16.65 -15.35 -16.54
CA ALA A 975 -16.09 -14.51 -15.50
C ALA A 975 -17.20 -13.86 -14.67
N ARG A 976 -16.84 -13.37 -13.48
CA ARG A 976 -17.69 -12.48 -12.69
C ARG A 976 -16.98 -11.18 -12.38
N VAL A 977 -17.75 -10.10 -12.30
CA VAL A 977 -17.27 -8.77 -11.93
C VAL A 977 -18.15 -8.17 -10.84
N SER A 978 -17.54 -7.56 -9.84
CA SER A 978 -18.24 -6.84 -8.76
C SER A 978 -17.33 -5.82 -8.07
N LEU A 979 -17.95 -4.89 -7.34
CA LEU A 979 -17.25 -3.97 -6.45
C LEU A 979 -17.57 -4.35 -5.01
N GLU A 980 -16.55 -4.38 -4.15
CA GLU A 980 -16.72 -4.77 -2.75
C GLU A 980 -16.11 -3.73 -1.81
N LEU A 981 -16.84 -3.36 -0.75
CA LEU A 981 -16.31 -2.57 0.36
C LEU A 981 -15.74 -3.46 1.46
N MET A 982 -14.68 -2.98 2.12
CA MET A 982 -14.20 -3.61 3.34
C MET A 982 -15.12 -3.23 4.51
N GLY A 983 -15.86 -4.21 5.03
CA GLY A 983 -16.78 -4.01 6.15
C GLY A 983 -18.14 -3.45 5.73
N ARG A 984 -18.81 -2.70 6.62
CA ARG A 984 -20.09 -2.06 6.30
C ARG A 984 -19.88 -0.69 5.63
N PRO A 985 -20.80 -0.22 4.77
CA PRO A 985 -20.71 1.13 4.21
C PRO A 985 -20.55 2.20 5.29
N ALA A 986 -19.69 3.18 5.05
CA ALA A 986 -19.56 4.36 5.90
C ALA A 986 -20.92 5.08 6.02
N ASN A 987 -21.21 5.60 7.20
CA ASN A 987 -22.47 6.24 7.51
C ASN A 987 -22.29 7.70 7.90
N HIS A 988 -23.31 8.51 7.60
CA HIS A 988 -23.30 9.93 7.87
C HIS A 988 -23.35 10.21 9.39
N GLN A 989 -22.38 10.96 9.91
CA GLN A 989 -22.18 11.15 11.36
C GLN A 989 -22.89 12.38 11.96
N ASP A 990 -23.57 13.22 11.17
CA ASP A 990 -24.30 14.42 11.62
C ASP A 990 -25.28 14.13 12.77
N TRP A 991 -25.48 15.12 13.63
CA TRP A 991 -26.36 15.02 14.79
C TRP A 991 -27.83 14.77 14.42
N ASN A 992 -28.34 15.39 13.34
CA ASN A 992 -29.72 15.17 12.92
C ASN A 992 -29.90 13.76 12.35
N VAL A 993 -28.93 13.30 11.56
CA VAL A 993 -28.91 11.93 11.05
C VAL A 993 -28.85 10.93 12.20
N PHE A 994 -27.94 11.14 13.16
CA PHE A 994 -27.82 10.28 14.34
C PHE A 994 -29.14 10.20 15.15
N ARG A 995 -29.87 11.33 15.29
CA ARG A 995 -31.20 11.33 15.92
C ARG A 995 -32.21 10.46 15.18
N GLN A 996 -32.17 10.45 13.85
CA GLN A 996 -33.06 9.63 13.02
C GLN A 996 -32.65 8.14 13.07
N ASP A 997 -31.36 7.85 13.00
CA ASP A 997 -30.80 6.49 13.04
C ASP A 997 -31.21 5.71 14.29
N MET A 998 -31.34 6.38 15.44
CA MET A 998 -31.85 5.75 16.67
C MET A 998 -33.25 5.12 16.49
N GLY A 999 -34.05 5.64 15.55
CA GLY A 999 -35.37 5.12 15.20
C GLY A 999 -35.40 4.24 13.93
N ARG A 1000 -34.32 4.19 13.15
CA ARG A 1000 -34.25 3.43 11.89
C ARG A 1000 -33.79 1.98 12.14
N ALA A 1001 -33.97 1.15 11.12
CA ALA A 1001 -33.45 -0.22 11.09
C ALA A 1001 -32.00 -0.28 10.59
N CYS A 1002 -31.64 0.61 9.67
CA CYS A 1002 -30.31 0.79 9.10
C CYS A 1002 -29.85 2.25 9.30
N ARG A 1003 -28.53 2.46 9.18
CA ARG A 1003 -27.88 3.78 9.25
C ARG A 1003 -27.98 4.49 7.91
N GLU A 1004 -28.03 5.82 7.94
CA GLU A 1004 -27.94 6.64 6.72
C GLU A 1004 -26.57 6.56 6.06
N THR A 1005 -26.56 6.37 4.75
CA THR A 1005 -25.36 6.33 3.91
C THR A 1005 -25.46 7.33 2.75
N ASP A 1006 -26.48 8.19 2.72
CA ASP A 1006 -26.75 9.12 1.62
C ASP A 1006 -26.84 8.42 0.25
N ASP A 1007 -27.23 7.14 0.24
CA ASP A 1007 -27.32 6.28 -0.95
C ASP A 1007 -26.02 6.15 -1.77
N PHE A 1008 -24.84 6.51 -1.22
CA PHE A 1008 -23.56 6.37 -1.94
C PHE A 1008 -23.27 4.93 -2.44
N PRO A 1009 -23.70 3.83 -1.78
CA PRO A 1009 -23.49 2.49 -2.30
C PRO A 1009 -24.30 2.17 -3.57
N LEU A 1010 -25.32 2.97 -3.88
CA LEU A 1010 -26.15 2.86 -5.08
C LEU A 1010 -25.55 3.60 -6.28
N VAL A 1011 -24.49 4.39 -6.09
CA VAL A 1011 -23.79 5.08 -7.17
C VAL A 1011 -23.20 4.06 -8.14
N ARG A 1012 -23.45 4.29 -9.43
CA ARG A 1012 -23.06 3.40 -10.53
C ARG A 1012 -21.72 3.86 -11.08
N PHE A 1013 -20.76 2.95 -11.07
CA PHE A 1013 -19.42 3.17 -11.59
C PHE A 1013 -19.26 2.44 -12.93
N PRO A 1014 -18.64 3.08 -13.95
CA PRO A 1014 -18.33 2.39 -15.19
C PRO A 1014 -17.26 1.32 -14.97
N VAL A 1015 -17.38 0.19 -15.64
CA VAL A 1015 -16.41 -0.91 -15.68
C VAL A 1015 -16.26 -1.33 -17.14
N ARG A 1016 -15.11 -1.03 -17.74
CA ARG A 1016 -14.75 -1.50 -19.08
C ARG A 1016 -14.09 -2.87 -18.97
N ILE A 1017 -14.56 -3.82 -19.79
CA ILE A 1017 -13.99 -5.17 -19.89
C ILE A 1017 -13.27 -5.27 -21.23
N GLY A 1018 -11.98 -5.63 -21.19
CA GLY A 1018 -11.09 -5.62 -22.33
C GLY A 1018 -10.59 -4.22 -22.68
N GLU A 1019 -9.36 -4.14 -23.16
CA GLU A 1019 -8.72 -2.91 -23.62
C GLU A 1019 -8.41 -3.00 -25.10
N HIS A 1020 -9.33 -2.51 -25.93
CA HIS A 1020 -9.14 -2.49 -27.38
C HIS A 1020 -7.87 -1.68 -27.73
N GLN A 1021 -6.96 -2.27 -28.52
CA GLN A 1021 -5.65 -1.74 -28.92
C GLN A 1021 -4.53 -1.85 -27.88
N VAL A 1022 -4.74 -2.63 -26.81
CA VAL A 1022 -3.67 -3.27 -26.04
C VAL A 1022 -3.45 -4.65 -26.68
N LEU A 1023 -2.26 -4.88 -27.23
CA LEU A 1023 -1.95 -6.09 -28.00
C LEU A 1023 -2.01 -7.36 -27.16
N ASP A 1024 -1.64 -7.30 -25.87
CA ASP A 1024 -1.76 -8.46 -24.96
C ASP A 1024 -3.20 -8.70 -24.45
N ASP A 1025 -4.16 -7.81 -24.73
CA ASP A 1025 -5.54 -8.01 -24.31
C ASP A 1025 -6.28 -8.98 -25.24
N GLY A 1026 -6.64 -10.14 -24.72
CA GLY A 1026 -7.23 -11.23 -25.47
C GLY A 1026 -8.74 -11.12 -25.68
N VAL A 1027 -9.44 -10.08 -25.22
CA VAL A 1027 -10.91 -10.02 -25.29
C VAL A 1027 -11.41 -9.59 -26.65
N LEU A 1028 -12.36 -10.34 -27.20
CA LEU A 1028 -13.08 -9.95 -28.42
C LEU A 1028 -14.44 -9.31 -28.12
N GLY A 1029 -15.08 -9.73 -27.04
CA GLY A 1029 -16.36 -9.22 -26.58
C GLY A 1029 -17.04 -10.20 -25.64
N PHE A 1030 -18.24 -9.82 -25.16
CA PHE A 1030 -18.94 -10.61 -24.15
C PHE A 1030 -20.46 -10.43 -24.17
N TRP A 1031 -21.15 -11.38 -23.54
CA TRP A 1031 -22.56 -11.31 -23.18
C TRP A 1031 -22.70 -11.23 -21.67
N LEU A 1032 -23.62 -10.38 -21.20
CA LEU A 1032 -24.07 -10.40 -19.81
C LEU A 1032 -25.00 -11.59 -19.59
N GLU A 1033 -24.89 -12.26 -18.45
CA GLU A 1033 -25.85 -13.25 -18.01
C GLU A 1033 -26.92 -12.61 -17.11
N ASP A 1034 -28.16 -13.11 -17.18
CA ASP A 1034 -29.24 -12.64 -16.31
C ASP A 1034 -29.09 -13.17 -14.87
N SER A 1035 -30.02 -12.80 -13.98
CA SER A 1035 -29.99 -13.25 -12.58
C SER A 1035 -30.14 -14.77 -12.39
N ALA A 1036 -30.62 -15.48 -13.41
CA ALA A 1036 -30.67 -16.94 -13.46
C ALA A 1036 -29.47 -17.53 -14.22
N GLN A 1037 -28.44 -16.71 -14.45
CA GLN A 1037 -27.22 -17.02 -15.19
C GLN A 1037 -27.51 -17.52 -16.61
N ARG A 1038 -28.52 -16.98 -17.28
CA ARG A 1038 -28.82 -17.28 -18.67
C ARG A 1038 -28.19 -16.23 -19.57
N LEU A 1039 -27.64 -16.65 -20.71
CA LEU A 1039 -26.98 -15.78 -21.66
C LEU A 1039 -27.93 -14.68 -22.17
N GLY A 1040 -27.58 -13.42 -21.92
CA GLY A 1040 -28.32 -12.25 -22.37
C GLY A 1040 -28.35 -12.10 -23.90
N PRO A 1041 -29.23 -11.23 -24.42
CA PRO A 1041 -29.42 -11.08 -25.86
C PRO A 1041 -28.42 -10.16 -26.56
N LEU A 1042 -27.75 -9.28 -25.81
CA LEU A 1042 -26.88 -8.24 -26.36
C LEU A 1042 -25.41 -8.69 -26.36
N TRP A 1043 -24.77 -8.63 -27.52
CA TRP A 1043 -23.32 -8.75 -27.67
C TRP A 1043 -22.67 -7.39 -27.39
N HIS A 1044 -21.67 -7.37 -26.51
CA HIS A 1044 -20.87 -6.19 -26.20
C HIS A 1044 -19.53 -6.34 -26.94
N ASP A 1045 -19.33 -5.49 -27.95
CA ASP A 1045 -18.09 -5.43 -28.73
C ASP A 1045 -17.08 -4.50 -28.04
N VAL A 1046 -15.89 -5.01 -27.71
CA VAL A 1046 -14.84 -4.24 -27.05
C VAL A 1046 -14.32 -3.07 -27.90
N ARG A 1047 -14.52 -3.11 -29.22
CA ARG A 1047 -14.16 -2.01 -30.14
C ARG A 1047 -15.11 -0.82 -30.02
N SER A 1048 -16.27 -1.00 -29.38
CA SER A 1048 -17.24 0.05 -29.09
C SER A 1048 -17.25 0.41 -27.60
N PRO A 1049 -16.14 0.95 -27.04
CA PRO A 1049 -15.98 1.18 -25.60
C PRO A 1049 -16.82 2.35 -25.05
N GLU A 1050 -17.70 2.95 -25.86
CA GLU A 1050 -18.47 4.14 -25.49
C GLU A 1050 -19.62 3.85 -24.48
N ASP A 1051 -19.95 2.58 -24.23
CA ASP A 1051 -20.96 2.16 -23.25
C ASP A 1051 -20.38 1.09 -22.30
N PRO A 1052 -19.58 1.48 -21.29
CA PRO A 1052 -19.03 0.54 -20.33
C PRO A 1052 -20.12 -0.11 -19.47
N LEU A 1053 -19.83 -1.27 -18.89
CA LEU A 1053 -20.72 -1.86 -17.88
C LEU A 1053 -20.86 -0.90 -16.71
N VAL A 1054 -21.98 -0.95 -16.00
CA VAL A 1054 -22.19 -0.15 -14.79
C VAL A 1054 -22.36 -1.07 -13.59
N GLN A 1055 -21.58 -0.82 -12.53
CA GLN A 1055 -21.61 -1.60 -11.29
C GLN A 1055 -21.74 -0.65 -10.09
N ALA A 1056 -22.66 -0.96 -9.19
CA ALA A 1056 -22.79 -0.30 -7.88
C ALA A 1056 -22.19 -1.18 -6.78
N LEU A 1057 -21.88 -0.60 -5.62
CA LEU A 1057 -21.35 -1.33 -4.47
C LEU A 1057 -22.39 -2.27 -3.85
N ASP A 1058 -23.65 -1.83 -3.82
CA ASP A 1058 -24.79 -2.63 -3.31
C ASP A 1058 -25.50 -3.43 -4.42
N ALA A 1059 -24.99 -3.39 -5.66
CA ALA A 1059 -25.53 -4.20 -6.75
C ALA A 1059 -24.97 -5.63 -6.71
N PRO A 1060 -25.77 -6.65 -7.09
CA PRO A 1060 -25.27 -8.02 -7.19
C PRO A 1060 -24.12 -8.12 -8.22
N PRO A 1061 -23.23 -9.13 -8.08
CA PRO A 1061 -22.20 -9.39 -9.09
C PRO A 1061 -22.80 -9.61 -10.47
N GLN A 1062 -22.11 -9.10 -11.50
CA GLN A 1062 -22.45 -9.33 -12.89
C GLN A 1062 -21.65 -10.52 -13.44
N TYR A 1063 -22.33 -11.38 -14.18
CA TYR A 1063 -21.78 -12.60 -14.75
C TYR A 1063 -21.60 -12.41 -16.25
N LEU A 1064 -20.43 -12.80 -16.77
CA LEU A 1064 -20.03 -12.58 -18.14
C LEU A 1064 -19.73 -13.92 -18.80
N THR A 1065 -20.29 -14.15 -19.98
CA THR A 1065 -19.77 -15.15 -20.93
C THR A 1065 -18.97 -14.40 -21.99
N MET A 1066 -17.66 -14.63 -22.06
CA MET A 1066 -16.72 -13.88 -22.89
C MET A 1066 -16.16 -14.74 -24.02
N LEU A 1067 -15.82 -14.10 -25.13
CA LEU A 1067 -15.03 -14.70 -26.20
C LEU A 1067 -13.64 -14.08 -26.17
N ILE A 1068 -12.62 -14.93 -25.99
CA ILE A 1068 -11.23 -14.45 -25.82
C ILE A 1068 -10.24 -15.30 -26.64
N ASP A 1069 -9.09 -14.73 -27.01
CA ASP A 1069 -7.89 -15.54 -27.23
C ASP A 1069 -7.35 -15.99 -25.86
N PRO A 1070 -7.25 -17.30 -25.58
CA PRO A 1070 -6.85 -17.81 -24.27
C PRO A 1070 -5.39 -17.50 -23.89
N ARG A 1071 -4.56 -17.04 -24.84
CA ARG A 1071 -3.15 -16.70 -24.64
C ARG A 1071 -2.97 -15.28 -24.12
N GLY A 1072 -3.93 -14.39 -24.39
CA GLY A 1072 -3.93 -13.01 -23.94
C GLY A 1072 -4.35 -12.86 -22.47
N THR A 1073 -4.06 -11.69 -21.93
CA THR A 1073 -4.58 -11.21 -20.65
C THR A 1073 -5.95 -10.57 -20.86
N VAL A 1074 -6.79 -10.52 -19.83
CA VAL A 1074 -8.12 -9.92 -19.88
C VAL A 1074 -8.20 -8.85 -18.80
N HIS A 1075 -8.43 -7.59 -19.17
CA HIS A 1075 -8.48 -6.47 -18.23
C HIS A 1075 -9.91 -6.05 -17.86
N ALA A 1076 -10.06 -5.54 -16.63
CA ALA A 1076 -11.25 -4.88 -16.13
C ALA A 1076 -10.86 -3.54 -15.48
N THR A 1077 -11.32 -2.44 -16.05
CA THR A 1077 -10.91 -1.06 -15.72
C THR A 1077 -12.13 -0.25 -15.26
N ALA A 1078 -12.08 0.30 -14.04
CA ALA A 1078 -13.19 1.11 -13.49
C ALA A 1078 -12.83 2.57 -13.20
N GLY A 1079 -11.53 2.90 -13.21
CA GLY A 1079 -10.97 4.23 -12.90
C GLY A 1079 -11.14 4.74 -11.47
N ILE A 1080 -12.00 4.15 -10.65
CA ILE A 1080 -12.08 4.43 -9.20
C ILE A 1080 -11.18 3.53 -8.34
N LEU A 1081 -10.70 2.43 -8.91
CA LEU A 1081 -9.88 1.39 -8.27
C LEU A 1081 -8.85 0.86 -9.28
N PRO A 1082 -7.73 0.25 -8.84
CA PRO A 1082 -6.74 -0.35 -9.71
C PRO A 1082 -7.35 -1.35 -10.72
N THR A 1083 -6.82 -1.35 -11.93
CA THR A 1083 -7.20 -2.30 -13.00
C THR A 1083 -6.96 -3.73 -12.53
N ARG A 1084 -7.89 -4.63 -12.86
CA ARG A 1084 -7.74 -6.06 -12.59
C ARG A 1084 -7.50 -6.80 -13.88
N SER A 1085 -6.54 -7.72 -13.87
CA SER A 1085 -6.21 -8.56 -15.00
C SER A 1085 -6.36 -10.05 -14.66
N LEU A 1086 -6.83 -10.81 -15.64
CA LEU A 1086 -6.98 -12.26 -15.58
C LEU A 1086 -6.23 -12.91 -16.73
N ARG A 1087 -5.55 -14.03 -16.47
CA ARG A 1087 -4.90 -14.86 -17.49
C ARG A 1087 -5.25 -16.32 -17.26
N ILE A 1088 -5.51 -17.07 -18.32
CA ILE A 1088 -5.73 -18.52 -18.22
C ILE A 1088 -4.36 -19.21 -18.20
N PRO A 1089 -4.04 -20.03 -17.19
CA PRO A 1089 -2.81 -20.81 -17.18
C PRO A 1089 -2.70 -21.68 -18.43
N ALA A 1090 -1.56 -21.64 -19.13
CA ALA A 1090 -1.35 -22.37 -20.39
C ALA A 1090 -1.63 -23.88 -20.30
N GLY A 1091 -1.40 -24.48 -19.12
CA GLY A 1091 -1.71 -25.89 -18.87
C GLY A 1091 -3.19 -26.25 -18.98
N MET A 1092 -4.12 -25.29 -18.90
CA MET A 1092 -5.56 -25.55 -18.99
C MET A 1092 -6.07 -25.68 -20.43
N PHE A 1093 -5.32 -25.19 -21.42
CA PHE A 1093 -5.76 -25.20 -22.82
C PHE A 1093 -4.78 -25.87 -23.80
N ARG A 1094 -3.51 -26.03 -23.43
CA ARG A 1094 -2.48 -26.56 -24.35
C ARG A 1094 -2.87 -27.89 -24.98
N ASP A 1095 -3.26 -28.87 -24.16
CA ASP A 1095 -3.61 -30.22 -24.64
C ASP A 1095 -4.85 -30.20 -25.56
N ALA A 1096 -5.82 -29.33 -25.26
CA ALA A 1096 -7.01 -29.15 -26.08
C ALA A 1096 -6.63 -28.60 -27.46
N LEU A 1097 -5.78 -27.56 -27.52
CA LEU A 1097 -5.34 -26.95 -28.77
C LEU A 1097 -4.42 -27.87 -29.59
N GLU A 1098 -3.56 -28.66 -28.95
CA GLU A 1098 -2.70 -29.64 -29.64
C GLU A 1098 -3.50 -30.82 -30.20
N GLY A 1099 -4.56 -31.23 -29.50
CA GLY A 1099 -5.44 -32.33 -29.87
C GLY A 1099 -6.46 -32.01 -30.97
N MET A 1100 -6.71 -30.72 -31.27
CA MET A 1100 -7.72 -30.30 -32.24
C MET A 1100 -7.40 -30.76 -33.67
N ALA A 1101 -8.42 -31.33 -34.32
CA ALA A 1101 -8.41 -31.58 -35.76
C ALA A 1101 -9.30 -30.55 -36.44
N VAL A 1102 -8.78 -29.86 -37.45
CA VAL A 1102 -9.50 -28.77 -38.15
C VAL A 1102 -9.87 -29.24 -39.55
N SER A 1103 -11.15 -29.12 -39.89
CA SER A 1103 -11.70 -29.54 -41.18
C SER A 1103 -12.20 -28.35 -41.97
N PHE A 1104 -11.69 -28.18 -43.19
CA PHE A 1104 -12.14 -27.17 -44.15
C PHE A 1104 -12.95 -27.85 -45.23
N ARG A 1105 -14.05 -27.23 -45.62
CA ARG A 1105 -14.72 -27.66 -46.84
C ARG A 1105 -13.87 -27.25 -48.04
N THR A 1106 -13.69 -28.17 -48.97
CA THR A 1106 -12.96 -27.86 -50.20
C THR A 1106 -13.77 -28.44 -51.33
N ALA A 1107 -14.65 -27.62 -51.90
CA ALA A 1107 -15.60 -28.06 -52.92
C ALA A 1107 -15.93 -26.94 -53.92
N PRO A 1108 -15.97 -27.25 -55.24
CA PRO A 1108 -15.52 -28.48 -55.87
C PRO A 1108 -14.00 -28.47 -56.16
N VAL A 1109 -13.31 -29.60 -55.94
CA VAL A 1109 -11.92 -29.81 -56.35
C VAL A 1109 -11.87 -30.54 -57.70
N LEU A 1110 -11.13 -29.99 -58.66
CA LEU A 1110 -10.88 -30.65 -59.94
C LEU A 1110 -9.61 -31.50 -59.85
N THR A 1111 -9.75 -32.82 -59.98
CA THR A 1111 -8.62 -33.75 -59.84
C THR A 1111 -8.76 -34.95 -60.79
N ASP A 1112 -7.78 -35.85 -60.81
CA ASP A 1112 -7.84 -37.08 -61.60
C ASP A 1112 -8.82 -38.09 -60.99
N ALA A 1113 -9.39 -38.97 -61.80
CA ALA A 1113 -10.36 -39.96 -61.33
C ALA A 1113 -9.77 -40.89 -60.24
N ASP A 1114 -8.48 -41.21 -60.35
CA ASP A 1114 -7.83 -42.29 -59.59
C ASP A 1114 -7.11 -41.82 -58.32
N HIS A 1115 -6.82 -40.52 -58.17
CA HIS A 1115 -6.15 -39.96 -56.98
C HIS A 1115 -6.49 -38.48 -56.81
N LEU A 1116 -6.57 -38.02 -55.55
CA LEU A 1116 -6.77 -36.61 -55.20
C LEU A 1116 -5.41 -35.93 -55.04
N ALA A 1117 -5.16 -34.88 -55.82
CA ALA A 1117 -3.97 -34.04 -55.69
C ALA A 1117 -4.38 -32.59 -55.35
N VAL A 1118 -3.93 -32.10 -54.20
CA VAL A 1118 -4.18 -30.73 -53.71
C VAL A 1118 -2.85 -30.20 -53.16
N PRO A 1119 -2.42 -28.99 -53.54
CA PRO A 1119 -1.22 -28.39 -52.94
C PRO A 1119 -1.52 -28.04 -51.48
N LEU A 1120 -0.85 -28.71 -50.55
CA LEU A 1120 -1.04 -28.55 -49.12
C LEU A 1120 0.27 -28.13 -48.45
N PRO A 1121 0.21 -27.27 -47.43
CA PRO A 1121 1.39 -26.90 -46.63
C PRO A 1121 1.83 -28.08 -45.76
N ASP A 1122 3.15 -28.20 -45.56
CA ASP A 1122 3.76 -29.17 -44.63
C ASP A 1122 3.76 -28.56 -43.21
N GLU A 1123 3.01 -29.19 -42.30
CA GLU A 1123 2.84 -28.73 -40.91
C GLU A 1123 3.44 -29.76 -39.94
N PRO A 1124 4.54 -29.43 -39.23
CA PRO A 1124 5.19 -30.35 -38.32
C PRO A 1124 4.24 -30.90 -37.23
N GLY A 1125 4.15 -32.23 -37.14
CA GLY A 1125 3.31 -32.91 -36.15
C GLY A 1125 1.86 -33.14 -36.57
N TYR A 1126 1.47 -32.69 -37.77
CA TYR A 1126 0.12 -32.86 -38.31
C TYR A 1126 0.15 -33.62 -39.65
N ALA A 1127 -0.98 -34.23 -39.99
CA ALA A 1127 -1.20 -34.91 -41.27
C ALA A 1127 -2.53 -34.49 -41.87
N TRP A 1128 -2.52 -34.30 -43.19
CA TRP A 1128 -3.73 -34.02 -43.97
C TRP A 1128 -4.48 -35.30 -44.31
N SER A 1129 -5.80 -35.22 -44.27
CA SER A 1129 -6.71 -36.29 -44.70
C SER A 1129 -7.89 -35.72 -45.48
N TRP A 1130 -8.46 -36.52 -46.37
CA TRP A 1130 -9.62 -36.15 -47.16
C TRP A 1130 -10.82 -37.00 -46.80
N GLN A 1131 -11.99 -36.37 -46.67
CA GLN A 1131 -13.24 -37.05 -46.41
C GLN A 1131 -14.31 -36.58 -47.41
N GLU A 1132 -15.00 -37.52 -48.05
CA GLU A 1132 -16.12 -37.23 -48.95
C GLU A 1132 -17.44 -37.64 -48.31
N GLN A 1133 -18.47 -36.81 -48.44
CA GLN A 1133 -19.81 -37.18 -48.01
C GLN A 1133 -20.54 -37.89 -49.15
N ARG A 1134 -20.84 -39.19 -48.99
CA ARG A 1134 -21.63 -39.93 -49.99
C ARG A 1134 -23.10 -39.48 -49.96
N ARG A 1135 -23.86 -39.81 -51.01
CA ARG A 1135 -25.33 -39.57 -51.11
C ARG A 1135 -26.15 -40.12 -49.92
N THR A 1136 -25.58 -41.00 -49.10
CA THR A 1136 -26.17 -41.55 -47.88
C THR A 1136 -25.94 -40.70 -46.63
N GLY A 1137 -25.23 -39.57 -46.73
CA GLY A 1137 -24.91 -38.66 -45.63
C GLY A 1137 -23.67 -39.05 -44.81
N ARG A 1138 -23.12 -40.27 -45.01
CA ARG A 1138 -21.91 -40.75 -44.32
C ARG A 1138 -20.63 -40.21 -44.98
N PHE A 1139 -19.71 -39.75 -44.14
CA PHE A 1139 -18.33 -39.43 -44.53
C PHE A 1139 -17.52 -40.71 -44.71
N GLU A 1140 -16.76 -40.80 -45.80
CA GLU A 1140 -15.82 -41.87 -46.06
C GLU A 1140 -14.42 -41.27 -46.21
N GLN A 1141 -13.46 -41.80 -45.46
CA GLN A 1141 -12.06 -41.36 -45.51
C GLN A 1141 -11.42 -41.91 -46.79
N ALA A 1142 -10.84 -41.02 -47.60
CA ALA A 1142 -10.06 -41.40 -48.78
C ALA A 1142 -8.55 -41.35 -48.48
N ASP A 1143 -7.75 -41.82 -49.44
CA ASP A 1143 -6.29 -41.67 -49.40
C ASP A 1143 -5.89 -40.20 -49.20
N PRO A 1144 -4.80 -39.92 -48.45
CA PRO A 1144 -4.35 -38.55 -48.22
C PRO A 1144 -4.11 -37.83 -49.56
N PRO A 1145 -4.51 -36.56 -49.68
CA PRO A 1145 -4.28 -35.78 -50.89
C PRO A 1145 -2.78 -35.74 -51.20
N ARG A 1146 -2.40 -36.00 -52.44
CA ARG A 1146 -0.99 -35.85 -52.84
C ARG A 1146 -0.66 -34.38 -53.06
N PRO A 1147 0.54 -33.91 -52.68
CA PRO A 1147 0.94 -32.51 -52.86
C PRO A 1147 1.25 -32.16 -54.33
N ASP A 1148 1.37 -33.14 -55.24
CA ASP A 1148 1.75 -32.94 -56.63
C ASP A 1148 0.56 -32.61 -57.55
N ALA A 1149 -0.03 -31.43 -57.36
CA ALA A 1149 -1.13 -30.95 -58.20
C ALA A 1149 -0.69 -30.73 -59.67
N ARG A 1150 -1.10 -31.64 -60.57
CA ARG A 1150 -0.96 -31.53 -62.04
C ARG A 1150 -2.34 -31.44 -62.68
N LEU A 1151 -2.40 -30.90 -63.91
CA LEU A 1151 -3.63 -30.91 -64.71
C LEU A 1151 -4.07 -32.37 -64.95
N PRO A 1152 -5.33 -32.73 -64.59
CA PRO A 1152 -5.76 -34.12 -64.63
C PRO A 1152 -5.90 -34.63 -66.07
N ALA A 1153 -5.45 -35.86 -66.32
CA ALA A 1153 -5.67 -36.54 -67.59
C ALA A 1153 -7.16 -36.87 -67.80
N ARG A 1154 -7.91 -37.10 -66.71
CA ARG A 1154 -9.37 -37.29 -66.71
C ARG A 1154 -10.02 -36.49 -65.58
N ALA A 1155 -10.33 -35.24 -65.89
CA ALA A 1155 -11.04 -34.30 -65.04
C ALA A 1155 -12.27 -34.91 -64.33
N THR A 1156 -12.19 -35.01 -63.01
CA THR A 1156 -13.28 -35.42 -62.13
C THR A 1156 -13.47 -34.35 -61.05
N LEU A 1157 -14.72 -33.99 -60.78
CA LEU A 1157 -15.07 -33.10 -59.68
C LEU A 1157 -15.29 -33.94 -58.42
N ARG A 1158 -14.58 -33.60 -57.35
CA ARG A 1158 -14.77 -34.18 -56.02
C ARG A 1158 -15.16 -33.07 -55.04
N GLU A 1159 -16.10 -33.38 -54.17
CA GLU A 1159 -16.55 -32.49 -53.11
C GLU A 1159 -16.31 -33.18 -51.78
N GLY A 1160 -15.62 -32.51 -50.86
CA GLY A 1160 -15.25 -33.10 -49.59
C GLY A 1160 -14.63 -32.08 -48.65
N TRP A 1161 -13.99 -32.61 -47.62
CA TRP A 1161 -13.34 -31.86 -46.56
C TRP A 1161 -11.88 -32.26 -46.42
N LEU A 1162 -11.01 -31.26 -46.37
CA LEU A 1162 -9.62 -31.41 -45.95
C LEU A 1162 -9.56 -31.30 -44.44
N THR A 1163 -9.08 -32.34 -43.76
CA THR A 1163 -8.91 -32.34 -42.31
C THR A 1163 -7.45 -32.44 -41.94
N LEU A 1164 -6.95 -31.44 -41.21
CA LEU A 1164 -5.62 -31.41 -40.62
C LEU A 1164 -5.71 -31.98 -39.20
N ARG A 1165 -5.08 -33.13 -38.96
CA ARG A 1165 -5.14 -33.84 -37.66
C ARG A 1165 -3.76 -34.06 -37.05
N PRO A 1166 -3.63 -34.09 -35.72
CA PRO A 1166 -2.36 -34.41 -35.07
C PRO A 1166 -1.94 -35.87 -35.36
N VAL A 1167 -0.63 -36.07 -35.57
CA VAL A 1167 -0.03 -37.39 -35.81
C VAL A 1167 0.12 -38.12 -34.48
N ARG A 1168 -0.67 -39.19 -34.27
CA ARG A 1168 -0.67 -39.97 -33.01
C ARG A 1168 0.40 -41.06 -32.99
N ASP A 1169 0.86 -41.53 -34.15
CA ASP A 1169 1.91 -42.56 -34.27
C ASP A 1169 2.74 -42.38 -35.58
N PRO A 1170 4.03 -42.02 -35.50
CA PRO A 1170 4.85 -41.73 -36.68
C PRO A 1170 5.12 -42.96 -37.58
N GLN A 1171 4.89 -44.19 -37.12
CA GLN A 1171 5.11 -45.39 -37.95
C GLN A 1171 3.94 -45.73 -38.88
N THR A 1172 2.71 -45.34 -38.54
CA THR A 1172 1.51 -45.56 -39.38
C THR A 1172 1.20 -44.38 -40.29
N ASP A 1173 1.56 -43.15 -39.89
CA ASP A 1173 1.31 -41.92 -40.66
C ASP A 1173 2.45 -41.56 -41.66
N GLN A 1174 3.53 -42.36 -41.74
CA GLN A 1174 4.66 -42.15 -42.67
C GLN A 1174 4.30 -42.28 -44.16
N GLY A 1175 3.09 -42.73 -44.51
CA GLY A 1175 2.62 -42.81 -45.89
C GLY A 1175 2.12 -41.50 -46.48
N ALA A 1176 2.12 -40.40 -45.72
CA ALA A 1176 1.51 -39.11 -46.08
C ALA A 1176 2.47 -37.91 -46.05
N ARG A 1177 3.78 -38.13 -46.23
CA ARG A 1177 4.76 -37.05 -46.52
C ARG A 1177 5.14 -37.03 -47.99
#